data_AF-A0A937DP55-F1
#
_entry.id   AF-A0A937DP55-F1
#
_cell.length_a   1.000
_cell.length_b   1.000
_cell.length_c   1.000
_cell.angle_alpha   90.00
_cell.angle_beta   90.00
_cell.angle_gamma   90.00
#
_symmetry.space_group_name_H-M   'P 1'
#
loop_
_entity.id
_entity.type
_entity.pdbx_description
1 polymer ?
#
loop_
_entity_poly.entity_id
_entity_poly.type
_entity_poly.pdbx_seq_one_letter_code
_entity_poly.pdbx_strand_id
1 'polypeptide(L)'
;MLKFKKVSRRSVVVASCAVGMLTVAAAVATPLINSQLSDFYFYGPQPYANVPNNSSFDPLLEPENCASCHQDYSGEQPASYSVPYNRWAYTMMAQAWRDPIFQAQFDIAEKDAPFSGDSCMRCHAPAGWIQGRGNLPGQVTPARGENFDFSDRHGVSCIVCHRMVDPVADPANPPVDAAYYAHLGANLPPNFPAQGLTPGGPFNANSFLLDNRNNRRGPFDPSSCYHGDTYESPFHKEAQLCAGCHDISNPVYVKQNDGSYLPSPMGQPHPTGNKYDMYPMDRTFSEWLMSAYAQPGGVTLTVPNPNPGDSPAIVGRYSYDGITKTPENPDNPSKIVIFNANTTYTSCQSCHMPPTAGYGADPNIGAPFRENAPIHNFTGANSWVLKAVSDVWGPAETLMVEPSLVQESVDRNNYRMTQASDLELSLESGQLKVRIINNCGHKLPGGFAEGRRMWINVKFKDAQGNVVSEVGAYDPATATITTANTKVYEQIHGVDSNVSVLTGLPVGKSFHIDINNKIFKDNRIPPRGFNNANFAAVQSPPIGYTYADGQHWDDTLFTLPPGAVTAEVKVLHQTTGRDYAEFLRDNATTIQDANNANSMPQPGPLSWTAPPGTPSAPLTMGQIAYAQWVKWGKSAPVVMDSGSLSLVAAGCNPADIACDDGVPLAQAPGCTNSTFGPNEGDYNAFFAADGFFFQASLGPAAVGGTCDIACDDGTPLAEAPGCVNNGVNEGDYNAFFNNLFLPCP
;
A
#
# COMPACT_ATOMS: atom_id res chain seq x y z
N MET A 1 50.42 -52.06 -66.11
CA MET A 1 49.94 -50.88 -66.86
C MET A 1 49.68 -49.75 -65.86
N LEU A 2 50.63 -48.83 -65.71
CA LEU A 2 50.59 -47.68 -64.79
C LEU A 2 50.04 -46.45 -65.52
N LYS A 3 49.20 -45.65 -64.87
CA LYS A 3 49.04 -44.21 -65.16
C LYS A 3 48.96 -43.42 -63.85
N PHE A 4 50.07 -42.75 -63.50
CA PHE A 4 50.16 -41.80 -62.40
C PHE A 4 49.94 -40.36 -62.91
N LYS A 5 49.06 -39.61 -62.24
CA LYS A 5 48.88 -38.16 -62.46
C LYS A 5 50.01 -37.39 -61.77
N LYS A 6 50.61 -36.44 -62.50
CA LYS A 6 51.76 -35.63 -62.09
C LYS A 6 51.43 -34.64 -60.98
N VAL A 7 52.35 -34.57 -60.01
CA VAL A 7 52.51 -33.55 -58.98
C VAL A 7 53.39 -32.42 -59.54
N SER A 8 53.13 -31.16 -59.18
CA SER A 8 54.15 -30.09 -59.19
C SER A 8 54.23 -29.39 -57.84
N ARG A 9 55.42 -29.47 -57.23
CA ARG A 9 56.00 -28.62 -56.17
C ARG A 9 56.12 -27.17 -56.68
N ARG A 10 56.20 -26.07 -55.92
CA ARG A 10 56.42 -25.70 -54.51
C ARG A 10 56.16 -24.19 -54.46
N SER A 11 55.71 -23.63 -53.33
CA SER A 11 56.21 -22.38 -52.74
C SER A 11 55.52 -22.09 -51.41
N VAL A 12 56.34 -21.68 -50.44
CA VAL A 12 56.06 -21.43 -49.03
C VAL A 12 55.17 -20.18 -48.88
N VAL A 13 54.10 -20.25 -48.10
CA VAL A 13 53.29 -19.09 -47.69
C VAL A 13 53.53 -18.81 -46.21
N VAL A 14 53.94 -17.56 -45.95
CA VAL A 14 54.12 -16.95 -44.64
C VAL A 14 52.78 -16.85 -43.92
N ALA A 15 52.72 -17.29 -42.67
CA ALA A 15 51.55 -17.14 -41.82
C ALA A 15 51.42 -15.69 -41.34
N SER A 16 50.27 -15.06 -41.62
CA SER A 16 49.87 -13.80 -41.01
C SER A 16 48.66 -14.07 -40.11
N CYS A 17 48.88 -13.97 -38.79
CA CYS A 17 47.80 -13.96 -37.80
C CYS A 17 47.02 -12.65 -37.93
N ALA A 18 45.77 -12.73 -38.39
CA ALA A 18 44.81 -11.63 -38.25
C ALA A 18 44.10 -11.76 -36.89
N VAL A 19 44.39 -10.83 -35.98
CA VAL A 19 43.61 -10.61 -34.76
C VAL A 19 42.28 -10.01 -35.20
N GLY A 20 41.21 -10.80 -35.15
CA GLY A 20 39.85 -10.29 -35.34
C GLY A 20 39.41 -9.52 -34.09
N MET A 21 39.40 -8.20 -34.16
CA MET A 21 38.64 -7.38 -33.20
C MET A 21 37.15 -7.60 -33.46
N LEU A 22 36.50 -8.32 -32.56
CA LEU A 22 35.04 -8.44 -32.51
C LEU A 22 34.49 -7.13 -31.92
N THR A 23 34.16 -6.16 -32.76
CA THR A 23 33.37 -4.99 -32.32
C THR A 23 31.93 -5.44 -32.14
N VAL A 24 31.52 -5.70 -30.90
CA VAL A 24 30.10 -5.81 -30.54
C VAL A 24 29.54 -4.39 -30.64
N ALA A 25 28.96 -4.05 -31.79
CA ALA A 25 28.11 -2.87 -31.88
C ALA A 25 26.89 -3.14 -30.99
N ALA A 26 26.81 -2.47 -29.84
CA ALA A 26 25.59 -2.44 -29.05
C ALA A 26 24.47 -1.87 -29.93
N ALA A 27 23.47 -2.69 -30.25
CA ALA A 27 22.26 -2.19 -30.88
C ALA A 27 21.61 -1.20 -29.91
N VAL A 28 21.67 0.09 -30.21
CA VAL A 28 20.92 1.10 -29.46
C VAL A 28 19.45 0.79 -29.74
N ALA A 29 18.74 0.31 -28.71
CA ALA A 29 17.31 0.06 -28.81
C ALA A 29 16.63 1.38 -29.21
N THR A 30 15.85 1.36 -30.29
CA THR A 30 15.03 2.50 -30.68
C THR A 30 13.94 2.70 -29.63
N PRO A 31 13.70 3.94 -29.16
CA PRO A 31 12.67 4.18 -28.17
C PRO A 31 11.28 3.85 -28.72
N LEU A 32 10.34 3.51 -27.83
CA LEU A 32 8.96 3.21 -28.22
C LEU A 32 8.22 4.48 -28.67
N ILE A 33 8.52 5.61 -28.04
CA ILE A 33 8.13 6.94 -28.50
C ILE A 33 9.35 7.87 -28.49
N ASN A 34 9.49 8.71 -29.51
CA ASN A 34 10.63 9.62 -29.63
C ASN A 34 10.35 10.96 -28.94
N SER A 35 10.23 10.92 -27.61
CA SER A 35 10.03 12.11 -26.78
C SER A 35 11.31 12.93 -26.60
N GLN A 36 11.12 14.19 -26.19
CA GLN A 36 12.14 15.17 -25.87
C GLN A 36 11.84 15.77 -24.50
N LEU A 37 12.82 16.47 -23.91
CA LEU A 37 12.65 17.12 -22.61
C LEU A 37 11.43 18.07 -22.54
N SER A 38 11.09 18.74 -23.64
CA SER A 38 9.94 19.64 -23.68
C SER A 38 8.58 18.94 -23.54
N ASP A 39 8.48 17.66 -23.88
CA ASP A 39 7.26 16.87 -23.70
C ASP A 39 6.92 16.66 -22.22
N PHE A 40 7.93 16.75 -21.35
CA PHE A 40 7.82 16.60 -19.89
C PHE A 40 7.86 17.94 -19.15
N TYR A 41 7.51 19.04 -19.83
CA TYR A 41 7.42 20.35 -19.21
C TYR A 41 6.18 20.47 -18.31
N PHE A 42 6.41 20.91 -17.07
CA PHE A 42 5.37 21.30 -16.13
C PHE A 42 5.61 22.74 -15.66
N TYR A 43 4.52 23.47 -15.35
CA TYR A 43 4.63 24.77 -14.68
C TYR A 43 5.31 24.64 -13.31
N GLY A 44 5.93 25.72 -12.84
CA GLY A 44 6.72 25.76 -11.61
C GLY A 44 8.21 25.92 -11.89
N PRO A 45 9.06 25.85 -10.86
CA PRO A 45 10.49 26.02 -11.04
C PRO A 45 11.02 25.00 -12.06
N GLN A 46 12.00 25.42 -12.86
CA GLN A 46 12.75 24.55 -13.78
C GLN A 46 14.19 24.41 -13.28
N PRO A 47 14.93 23.37 -13.69
CA PRO A 47 16.31 23.18 -13.26
C PRO A 47 17.19 24.41 -13.47
N TYR A 48 17.85 24.87 -12.41
CA TYR A 48 18.77 25.99 -12.46
C TYR A 48 20.15 25.52 -12.92
N ALA A 49 20.52 25.82 -14.17
CA ALA A 49 21.85 25.50 -14.67
C ALA A 49 22.97 26.20 -13.85
N ASN A 50 24.06 25.49 -13.56
CA ASN A 50 25.31 26.01 -12.98
C ASN A 50 25.16 26.74 -11.61
N VAL A 51 24.50 26.09 -10.64
CA VAL A 51 24.24 26.64 -9.29
C VAL A 51 25.46 27.21 -8.53
N PRO A 52 26.70 26.68 -8.62
CA PRO A 52 27.82 27.24 -7.84
C PRO A 52 28.13 28.72 -8.13
N ASN A 53 27.67 29.25 -9.28
CA ASN A 53 27.85 30.64 -9.69
C ASN A 53 26.51 31.36 -9.98
N ASN A 54 25.37 30.83 -9.49
CA ASN A 54 24.05 31.37 -9.79
C ASN A 54 23.54 32.27 -8.66
N SER A 55 23.47 33.59 -8.89
CA SER A 55 22.87 34.56 -7.94
C SER A 55 21.34 34.42 -7.77
N SER A 56 20.71 33.53 -8.54
CA SER A 56 19.26 33.36 -8.64
C SER A 56 18.74 32.14 -7.87
N PHE A 57 19.61 31.26 -7.36
CA PHE A 57 19.21 30.11 -6.55
C PHE A 57 20.25 29.80 -5.46
N ASP A 58 19.83 29.87 -4.20
CA ASP A 58 20.67 29.48 -3.07
C ASP A 58 20.74 27.95 -3.00
N PRO A 59 21.95 27.34 -2.91
CA PRO A 59 22.11 25.89 -2.88
C PRO A 59 21.23 25.20 -1.82
N LEU A 60 20.75 24.01 -2.14
CA LEU A 60 20.03 23.18 -1.19
C LEU A 60 21.05 22.52 -0.26
N LEU A 61 20.88 22.74 1.05
CA LEU A 61 21.77 22.17 2.04
C LEU A 61 21.55 20.66 2.17
N GLU A 62 22.64 19.96 2.48
CA GLU A 62 22.60 18.52 2.72
C GLU A 62 21.88 18.22 4.06
N PRO A 63 21.18 17.08 4.17
CA PRO A 63 20.50 16.67 5.41
C PRO A 63 21.38 16.68 6.67
N GLU A 64 22.67 16.39 6.52
CA GLU A 64 23.69 16.34 7.57
C GLU A 64 23.87 17.69 8.25
N ASN A 65 23.68 18.80 7.52
CA ASN A 65 23.65 20.13 8.12
C ASN A 65 22.52 20.26 9.15
N CYS A 66 21.39 19.60 8.91
CA CYS A 66 20.25 19.58 9.82
C CYS A 66 20.50 18.63 11.00
N ALA A 67 21.18 17.50 10.76
CA ALA A 67 21.46 16.47 11.76
C ALA A 67 22.13 17.03 13.02
N SER A 68 23.00 18.04 12.87
CA SER A 68 23.70 18.68 13.99
C SER A 68 22.79 19.13 15.15
N CYS A 69 21.54 19.50 14.88
CA CYS A 69 20.56 19.89 15.90
C CYS A 69 19.26 19.08 15.84
N HIS A 70 18.98 18.38 14.74
CA HIS A 70 17.72 17.67 14.50
C HIS A 70 17.85 16.14 14.52
N GLN A 71 19.01 15.62 14.96
CA GLN A 71 19.23 14.20 15.24
C GLN A 71 19.13 13.91 16.74
N ASP A 72 19.03 12.62 17.07
CA ASP A 72 19.02 12.16 18.46
C ASP A 72 20.24 12.70 19.24
N TYR A 73 19.97 13.32 20.39
CA TYR A 73 20.97 13.90 21.28
C TYR A 73 21.07 13.08 22.57
N SER A 74 22.29 12.97 23.13
CA SER A 74 22.51 12.20 24.36
C SER A 74 21.92 12.93 25.58
N GLY A 75 20.99 12.30 26.30
CA GLY A 75 20.57 12.79 27.63
C GLY A 75 19.09 12.64 27.97
N GLU A 76 18.21 12.43 26.99
CA GLU A 76 16.79 12.17 27.24
C GLU A 76 16.49 10.72 26.91
N GLN A 77 16.13 9.95 27.93
CA GLN A 77 15.35 8.74 27.76
C GLN A 77 13.87 9.10 27.96
N PRO A 78 13.00 8.69 27.02
CA PRO A 78 13.35 8.01 25.77
C PRO A 78 14.05 8.95 24.80
N ALA A 79 14.96 8.42 23.97
CA ALA A 79 15.49 9.12 22.80
C ALA A 79 14.33 9.85 22.12
N SER A 80 14.46 11.15 21.87
CA SER A 80 13.35 12.00 21.47
C SER A 80 12.80 11.55 20.11
N TYR A 81 11.85 10.62 20.09
CA TYR A 81 11.27 10.05 18.87
C TYR A 81 10.62 11.09 17.92
N SER A 82 10.50 12.34 18.40
CA SER A 82 10.03 13.52 17.70
C SER A 82 11.08 14.21 16.83
N VAL A 83 12.39 13.99 17.05
CA VAL A 83 13.41 14.64 16.20
C VAL A 83 13.40 14.06 14.79
N PRO A 84 13.46 14.89 13.74
CA PRO A 84 13.09 14.46 12.41
C PRO A 84 14.16 13.63 11.71
N TYR A 85 15.46 13.88 11.94
CA TYR A 85 16.54 13.33 11.12
C TYR A 85 16.59 11.79 11.13
N ASN A 86 16.67 11.20 12.32
CA ASN A 86 16.75 9.75 12.47
C ASN A 86 15.48 9.03 12.00
N ARG A 87 14.31 9.67 12.01
CA ARG A 87 13.09 9.05 11.47
C ARG A 87 13.05 9.15 9.96
N TRP A 88 13.31 10.34 9.41
CA TRP A 88 13.29 10.61 7.97
C TRP A 88 14.28 9.71 7.20
N ALA A 89 15.51 9.56 7.69
CA ALA A 89 16.56 8.78 7.02
C ALA A 89 16.16 7.31 6.73
N TYR A 90 15.24 6.77 7.53
CA TYR A 90 14.75 5.39 7.43
C TYR A 90 13.39 5.28 6.73
N THR A 91 13.04 6.26 5.90
CA THR A 91 11.79 6.28 5.12
C THR A 91 12.07 6.20 3.63
N MET A 92 11.04 5.83 2.85
CA MET A 92 11.17 5.85 1.39
C MET A 92 11.36 7.26 0.83
N MET A 93 11.07 8.34 1.58
CA MET A 93 11.36 9.71 1.14
C MET A 93 12.88 9.96 1.05
N ALA A 94 13.62 9.61 2.10
CA ALA A 94 15.09 9.73 2.12
C ALA A 94 15.79 8.75 1.15
N GLN A 95 15.08 7.68 0.76
CA GLN A 95 15.61 6.60 -0.05
C GLN A 95 15.03 6.58 -1.48
N ALA A 96 14.27 7.61 -1.86
CA ALA A 96 13.44 7.60 -3.08
C ALA A 96 14.24 7.37 -4.36
N TRP A 97 15.46 7.91 -4.47
CA TRP A 97 16.38 7.69 -5.59
C TRP A 97 17.07 6.32 -5.55
N ARG A 98 17.36 5.82 -4.34
CA ARG A 98 18.17 4.61 -4.10
C ARG A 98 17.36 3.32 -4.17
N ASP A 99 16.03 3.42 -4.25
CA ASP A 99 15.13 2.29 -4.40
C ASP A 99 15.46 1.49 -5.69
N PRO A 100 15.89 0.21 -5.58
CA PRO A 100 16.24 -0.58 -6.76
C PRO A 100 15.05 -0.90 -7.66
N ILE A 101 13.82 -0.94 -7.13
CA ILE A 101 12.59 -1.09 -7.93
C ILE A 101 12.37 0.16 -8.78
N PHE A 102 12.45 1.34 -8.15
CA PHE A 102 12.37 2.62 -8.86
C PHE A 102 13.47 2.73 -9.93
N GLN A 103 14.72 2.45 -9.57
CA GLN A 103 15.85 2.55 -10.50
C GLN A 103 15.73 1.62 -11.71
N ALA A 104 15.18 0.41 -11.52
CA ALA A 104 14.89 -0.49 -12.62
C ALA A 104 13.76 0.05 -13.51
N GLN A 105 12.66 0.55 -12.93
CA GLN A 105 11.57 1.14 -13.69
C GLN A 105 12.01 2.42 -14.42
N PHE A 106 12.84 3.26 -13.80
CA PHE A 106 13.41 4.47 -14.39
C PHE A 106 14.24 4.14 -15.63
N ASP A 107 15.03 3.05 -15.60
CA ASP A 107 15.78 2.60 -16.77
C ASP A 107 14.87 2.21 -17.94
N ILE A 108 13.74 1.56 -17.65
CA ILE A 108 12.74 1.16 -18.65
C ILE A 108 12.04 2.40 -19.22
N ALA A 109 11.55 3.28 -18.34
CA ALA A 109 10.96 4.57 -18.67
C ALA A 109 11.82 5.38 -19.66
N GLU A 110 13.10 5.58 -19.34
CA GLU A 110 14.04 6.33 -20.18
C GLU A 110 14.39 5.63 -21.52
N LYS A 111 14.14 4.31 -21.64
CA LYS A 111 14.26 3.60 -22.92
C LYS A 111 12.99 3.70 -23.75
N ASP A 112 11.84 3.61 -23.09
CA ASP A 112 10.54 3.66 -23.72
C ASP A 112 10.26 5.05 -24.28
N ALA A 113 10.51 6.08 -23.47
CA ALA A 113 10.25 7.49 -23.76
C ALA A 113 11.43 8.33 -23.24
N PRO A 114 12.48 8.59 -24.05
CA PRO A 114 13.64 9.37 -23.63
C PRO A 114 13.25 10.71 -23.00
N PHE A 115 13.96 11.11 -21.94
CA PHE A 115 13.69 12.28 -21.09
C PHE A 115 12.48 12.19 -20.16
N SER A 116 11.71 11.10 -20.15
CA SER A 116 10.59 10.94 -19.22
C SER A 116 11.02 10.98 -17.76
N GLY A 117 12.25 10.54 -17.48
CA GLY A 117 12.88 10.58 -16.18
C GLY A 117 13.05 11.99 -15.62
N ASP A 118 12.92 13.06 -16.41
CA ASP A 118 12.83 14.42 -15.86
C ASP A 118 11.68 14.53 -14.84
N SER A 119 10.52 13.98 -15.19
CA SER A 119 9.33 13.95 -14.33
C SER A 119 9.56 13.09 -13.08
N CYS A 120 10.31 11.99 -13.22
CA CYS A 120 10.63 11.08 -12.13
C CYS A 120 11.59 11.74 -11.14
N MET A 121 12.66 12.36 -11.64
CA MET A 121 13.70 13.01 -10.85
C MET A 121 13.15 14.17 -10.02
N ARG A 122 12.12 14.90 -10.50
CA ARG A 122 11.41 15.90 -9.70
C ARG A 122 10.96 15.36 -8.35
N CYS A 123 10.44 14.13 -8.29
CA CYS A 123 9.89 13.56 -7.06
C CYS A 123 10.87 12.65 -6.31
N HIS A 124 11.76 11.95 -7.04
CA HIS A 124 12.65 10.94 -6.47
C HIS A 124 14.05 11.44 -6.14
N ALA A 125 14.51 12.52 -6.77
CA ALA A 125 15.75 13.23 -6.47
C ALA A 125 15.59 14.76 -6.67
N PRO A 126 14.59 15.38 -6.01
CA PRO A 126 14.21 16.79 -6.23
C PRO A 126 15.39 17.76 -6.15
N ALA A 127 16.30 17.54 -5.19
CA ALA A 127 17.43 18.43 -4.96
C ALA A 127 18.44 18.42 -6.12
N GLY A 128 18.74 17.24 -6.69
CA GLY A 128 19.64 17.12 -7.83
C GLY A 128 19.01 17.64 -9.11
N TRP A 129 17.74 17.31 -9.32
CA TRP A 129 16.99 17.81 -10.46
C TRP A 129 16.95 19.35 -10.47
N ILE A 130 16.50 19.99 -9.39
CA ILE A 130 16.31 21.45 -9.38
C ILE A 130 17.63 22.22 -9.43
N GLN A 131 18.72 21.66 -8.89
CA GLN A 131 20.05 22.26 -8.95
C GLN A 131 20.78 22.03 -10.29
N GLY A 132 20.04 21.58 -11.32
CA GLY A 132 20.57 21.48 -12.69
C GLY A 132 21.50 20.29 -12.92
N ARG A 133 21.44 19.27 -12.05
CA ARG A 133 22.19 18.01 -12.20
C ARG A 133 21.37 16.89 -12.83
N GLY A 134 20.11 17.17 -13.19
CA GLY A 134 19.27 16.31 -14.02
C GLY A 134 19.33 16.70 -15.50
N ASN A 135 18.19 16.63 -16.18
CA ASN A 135 18.05 17.06 -17.55
C ASN A 135 18.07 18.61 -17.66
N LEU A 136 18.72 19.13 -18.70
CA LEU A 136 18.81 20.56 -19.00
C LEU A 136 18.38 20.87 -20.44
N PRO A 137 17.78 22.05 -20.71
CA PRO A 137 17.40 22.45 -22.05
C PRO A 137 18.56 22.38 -23.05
N GLY A 138 18.31 21.81 -24.23
CA GLY A 138 19.30 21.64 -25.29
C GLY A 138 20.14 20.37 -25.22
N GLN A 139 19.94 19.52 -24.21
CA GLN A 139 20.50 18.17 -24.20
C GLN A 139 19.88 17.29 -25.29
N VAL A 140 20.71 16.45 -25.90
CA VAL A 140 20.32 15.47 -26.94
C VAL A 140 20.31 14.03 -26.42
N THR A 141 20.81 13.83 -25.20
CA THR A 141 20.80 12.55 -24.48
C THR A 141 20.22 12.80 -23.09
N PRO A 142 19.29 11.95 -22.62
CA PRO A 142 18.73 12.13 -21.29
C PRO A 142 19.76 11.83 -20.22
N ALA A 143 19.81 12.69 -19.20
CA ALA A 143 20.48 12.45 -17.95
C ALA A 143 19.75 11.35 -17.17
N ARG A 144 20.52 10.44 -16.62
CA ARG A 144 20.06 9.28 -15.84
C ARG A 144 20.55 9.38 -14.38
N GLY A 145 20.88 10.59 -13.93
CA GLY A 145 21.38 10.88 -12.60
C GLY A 145 22.90 10.70 -12.44
N GLU A 146 23.66 10.47 -13.51
CA GLU A 146 25.13 10.38 -13.50
C GLU A 146 25.82 11.60 -12.86
N ASN A 147 25.15 12.76 -12.88
CA ASN A 147 25.64 14.01 -12.34
C ASN A 147 25.19 14.24 -10.89
N PHE A 148 24.41 13.34 -10.30
CA PHE A 148 23.94 13.45 -8.93
C PHE A 148 25.06 13.19 -7.94
N ASP A 149 25.26 14.15 -7.05
CA ASP A 149 26.19 14.03 -5.93
C ASP A 149 25.58 13.22 -4.78
N PHE A 150 26.32 13.11 -3.68
CA PHE A 150 25.88 12.42 -2.48
C PHE A 150 24.57 13.00 -1.92
N SER A 151 24.47 14.32 -1.84
CA SER A 151 23.30 15.02 -1.29
C SER A 151 22.03 14.82 -2.10
N ASP A 152 22.15 14.71 -3.43
CA ASP A 152 21.01 14.49 -4.32
C ASP A 152 20.37 13.12 -4.15
N ARG A 153 21.19 12.12 -3.80
CA ARG A 153 20.73 10.74 -3.60
C ARG A 153 19.96 10.55 -2.29
N HIS A 154 19.91 11.58 -1.43
CA HIS A 154 19.04 11.64 -0.26
C HIS A 154 17.55 11.86 -0.60
N GLY A 155 17.18 11.77 -1.88
CA GLY A 155 15.79 11.79 -2.32
C GLY A 155 15.06 13.07 -1.91
N VAL A 156 13.90 12.91 -1.28
CA VAL A 156 13.11 14.03 -0.74
C VAL A 156 13.69 14.44 0.62
N SER A 157 14.68 15.32 0.60
CA SER A 157 15.40 15.78 1.79
C SER A 157 14.67 16.89 2.56
N CYS A 158 15.13 17.17 3.79
CA CYS A 158 14.54 18.16 4.69
C CYS A 158 14.29 19.51 4.00
N ILE A 159 15.31 20.01 3.30
CA ILE A 159 15.29 21.34 2.71
C ILE A 159 14.38 21.44 1.49
N VAL A 160 14.04 20.31 0.86
CA VAL A 160 13.05 20.27 -0.23
C VAL A 160 11.69 20.62 0.35
N CYS A 161 11.19 19.84 1.31
CA CYS A 161 9.89 20.12 1.94
C CYS A 161 9.88 21.48 2.64
N HIS A 162 10.92 21.80 3.42
CA HIS A 162 10.97 23.04 4.21
C HIS A 162 11.29 24.30 3.41
N ARG A 163 11.54 24.22 2.09
CA ARG A 163 11.55 25.39 1.18
C ARG A 163 10.38 25.36 0.20
N MET A 164 9.46 24.41 0.31
CA MET A 164 8.28 24.42 -0.55
C MET A 164 7.42 25.65 -0.25
N VAL A 165 6.91 26.26 -1.31
CA VAL A 165 6.01 27.41 -1.27
C VAL A 165 4.62 26.92 -1.63
N ASP A 166 3.59 27.50 -1.02
CA ASP A 166 2.22 27.15 -1.36
C ASP A 166 1.96 27.48 -2.85
N PRO A 167 1.53 26.51 -3.68
CA PRO A 167 1.09 26.80 -5.04
C PRO A 167 -0.22 27.59 -5.11
N VAL A 168 -0.90 27.79 -3.97
CA VAL A 168 -2.09 28.61 -3.82
C VAL A 168 -1.75 29.87 -3.04
N ALA A 169 -1.96 31.05 -3.63
CA ALA A 169 -1.67 32.29 -2.94
C ALA A 169 -2.66 32.51 -1.78
N ASP A 170 -2.16 32.41 -0.54
CA ASP A 170 -2.90 32.66 0.69
C ASP A 170 -2.22 33.80 1.50
N PRO A 171 -2.94 34.88 1.83
CA PRO A 171 -2.43 35.93 2.73
C PRO A 171 -1.97 35.45 4.11
N ALA A 172 -2.39 34.27 4.56
CA ALA A 172 -1.92 33.65 5.81
C ALA A 172 -0.53 33.00 5.69
N ASN A 173 -0.05 32.74 4.47
CA ASN A 173 1.31 32.28 4.23
C ASN A 173 2.34 33.43 4.33
N PRO A 174 3.63 33.11 4.47
CA PRO A 174 4.70 34.10 4.61
C PRO A 174 4.69 35.16 3.48
N PRO A 175 4.82 36.46 3.81
CA PRO A 175 4.85 37.53 2.79
C PRO A 175 5.97 37.38 1.75
N VAL A 176 7.04 36.65 2.09
CA VAL A 176 8.16 36.38 1.17
C VAL A 176 7.75 35.50 -0.02
N ASP A 177 6.65 34.75 0.07
CA ASP A 177 6.12 33.91 -1.02
C ASP A 177 5.77 34.74 -2.25
N ALA A 178 5.29 35.98 -2.06
CA ALA A 178 4.97 36.90 -3.15
C ALA A 178 6.18 37.26 -4.01
N ALA A 179 7.36 37.41 -3.38
CA ALA A 179 8.61 37.66 -4.09
C ALA A 179 9.04 36.44 -4.92
N TYR A 180 8.80 35.23 -4.39
CA TYR A 180 9.08 33.99 -5.11
C TYR A 180 8.14 33.79 -6.31
N TYR A 181 6.85 34.07 -6.19
CA TYR A 181 5.94 34.01 -7.34
C TYR A 181 6.37 34.98 -8.45
N ALA A 182 6.79 36.20 -8.10
CA ALA A 182 7.32 37.15 -9.05
C ALA A 182 8.60 36.64 -9.75
N HIS A 183 9.46 35.92 -9.03
CA HIS A 183 10.67 35.29 -9.58
C HIS A 183 10.35 34.21 -10.62
N LEU A 184 9.28 33.43 -10.45
CA LEU A 184 8.92 32.37 -11.40
C LEU A 184 8.51 32.89 -12.78
N GLY A 185 7.92 34.10 -12.86
CA GLY A 185 7.58 34.75 -14.11
C GLY A 185 6.78 33.85 -15.07
N ALA A 186 7.32 33.60 -16.26
CA ALA A 186 6.67 32.80 -17.31
C ALA A 186 6.50 31.30 -16.97
N ASN A 187 7.14 30.82 -15.90
CA ASN A 187 6.96 29.44 -15.44
C ASN A 187 5.68 29.25 -14.60
N LEU A 188 4.93 30.31 -14.32
CA LEU A 188 3.60 30.22 -13.76
C LEU A 188 2.56 29.96 -14.85
N PRO A 189 1.48 29.22 -14.58
CA PRO A 189 0.39 29.01 -15.52
C PRO A 189 -0.28 30.36 -15.86
N PRO A 190 -0.86 30.50 -17.07
CA PRO A 190 -1.67 31.65 -17.43
C PRO A 190 -2.74 31.91 -16.36
N ASN A 191 -2.95 33.16 -15.95
CA ASN A 191 -3.89 33.54 -14.90
C ASN A 191 -3.53 33.06 -13.48
N PHE A 192 -2.28 32.71 -13.16
CA PHE A 192 -1.86 32.62 -11.75
C PHE A 192 -2.05 33.96 -11.02
N PRO A 193 -2.60 34.01 -9.79
CA PRO A 193 -3.07 32.89 -8.95
C PRO A 193 -4.56 32.49 -9.17
N ALA A 194 -5.28 33.18 -10.07
CA ALA A 194 -6.71 32.97 -10.33
C ALA A 194 -7.05 31.60 -10.96
N GLN A 195 -6.16 31.00 -11.75
CA GLN A 195 -6.22 29.57 -12.13
C GLN A 195 -5.53 28.75 -11.03
N GLY A 196 -6.20 28.51 -9.91
CA GLY A 196 -5.63 27.65 -8.86
C GLY A 196 -5.91 27.99 -7.41
N LEU A 197 -6.84 28.90 -7.08
CA LEU A 197 -7.41 28.98 -5.73
C LEU A 197 -8.18 27.71 -5.31
N THR A 198 -8.32 26.73 -6.21
CA THR A 198 -8.91 25.44 -5.93
C THR A 198 -7.81 24.40 -5.74
N PRO A 199 -7.77 23.68 -4.60
CA PRO A 199 -6.96 22.48 -4.45
C PRO A 199 -7.10 21.58 -5.69
N GLY A 200 -5.97 21.08 -6.21
CA GLY A 200 -5.95 20.30 -7.44
C GLY A 200 -5.68 21.09 -8.73
N GLY A 201 -5.23 22.35 -8.64
CA GLY A 201 -4.76 23.14 -9.79
C GLY A 201 -3.54 22.56 -10.54
N PRO A 202 -3.01 23.29 -11.54
CA PRO A 202 -1.94 22.82 -12.44
C PRO A 202 -0.62 22.46 -11.73
N PHE A 203 -0.41 22.94 -10.51
CA PHE A 203 0.79 22.64 -9.70
C PHE A 203 0.74 21.29 -8.97
N ASN A 204 -0.27 20.46 -9.20
CA ASN A 204 -0.42 19.14 -8.55
C ASN A 204 -0.31 18.02 -9.59
N ALA A 205 0.73 18.08 -10.42
CA ALA A 205 0.99 17.16 -11.53
C ALA A 205 2.48 17.01 -11.75
N ASN A 206 3.15 16.24 -10.89
CA ASN A 206 4.61 16.09 -10.90
C ASN A 206 5.38 17.39 -10.68
N SER A 207 4.75 18.42 -10.09
CA SER A 207 5.36 19.73 -9.88
C SER A 207 5.13 20.21 -8.45
N PHE A 208 6.06 21.01 -7.96
CA PHE A 208 5.97 21.69 -6.68
C PHE A 208 6.72 23.01 -6.78
N LEU A 209 6.33 23.97 -5.97
CA LEU A 209 7.02 25.25 -5.87
C LEU A 209 8.11 25.16 -4.81
N LEU A 210 9.36 25.42 -5.20
CA LEU A 210 10.52 25.39 -4.31
C LEU A 210 11.23 26.74 -4.32
N ASP A 211 11.23 27.41 -3.16
CA ASP A 211 11.79 28.76 -3.01
C ASP A 211 13.23 28.80 -3.53
N ASN A 212 13.57 29.81 -4.32
CA ASN A 212 14.90 30.00 -4.86
C ASN A 212 15.89 30.56 -3.84
N ARG A 213 15.40 31.09 -2.70
CA ARG A 213 16.23 31.52 -1.57
C ARG A 213 16.15 30.52 -0.44
N ASN A 214 17.14 30.54 0.46
CA ASN A 214 17.15 29.72 1.69
C ASN A 214 16.16 30.25 2.76
N ASN A 215 14.93 30.55 2.35
CA ASN A 215 13.82 30.85 3.24
C ASN A 215 13.17 29.54 3.67
N ARG A 216 13.26 29.21 4.95
CA ARG A 216 12.71 27.97 5.50
C ARG A 216 11.32 28.19 6.05
N ARG A 217 10.46 27.18 5.94
CA ARG A 217 9.07 27.23 6.36
C ARG A 217 8.73 26.03 7.23
N GLY A 218 7.80 26.23 8.16
CA GLY A 218 7.34 25.17 9.03
C GLY A 218 6.02 25.52 9.71
N PRO A 219 5.40 24.56 10.41
CA PRO A 219 4.07 24.74 10.98
C PRO A 219 4.06 25.54 12.30
N PHE A 220 5.20 26.01 12.80
CA PHE A 220 5.31 26.65 14.10
C PHE A 220 5.99 28.01 14.01
N ASP A 221 5.68 28.87 14.98
CA ASP A 221 6.35 30.16 15.18
C ASP A 221 7.88 29.96 15.23
N PRO A 222 8.63 30.63 14.34
CA PRO A 222 10.09 30.54 14.29
C PRO A 222 10.80 31.45 15.31
N SER A 223 10.11 32.13 16.23
CA SER A 223 10.74 33.05 17.18
C SER A 223 11.83 32.42 18.06
N SER A 224 11.76 31.10 18.30
CA SER A 224 12.76 30.29 19.02
C SER A 224 13.77 29.59 18.10
N CYS A 225 13.83 29.97 16.83
CA CYS A 225 14.57 29.27 15.78
C CYS A 225 15.95 29.91 15.55
N TYR A 226 17.00 29.10 15.50
CA TYR A 226 18.39 29.56 15.23
C TYR A 226 18.72 29.61 13.74
N HIS A 227 17.80 29.18 12.89
CA HIS A 227 17.89 29.37 11.46
C HIS A 227 17.70 30.87 11.16
N GLY A 228 18.38 31.39 10.12
CA GLY A 228 18.21 32.78 9.67
C GLY A 228 16.78 33.04 9.15
N ASP A 229 16.60 33.18 7.85
CA ASP A 229 15.28 33.46 7.27
C ASP A 229 14.35 32.24 7.41
N THR A 230 13.48 32.25 8.42
CA THR A 230 12.51 31.17 8.72
C THR A 230 11.14 31.75 9.02
N TYR A 231 10.08 31.09 8.54
CA TYR A 231 8.71 31.58 8.58
C TYR A 231 7.73 30.50 9.01
N GLU A 232 6.71 30.87 9.80
CA GLU A 232 5.54 30.00 10.01
C GLU A 232 4.70 29.97 8.72
N SER A 233 4.26 28.77 8.32
CA SER A 233 3.49 28.55 7.10
C SER A 233 2.32 27.59 7.33
N PRO A 234 1.07 28.06 7.16
CA PRO A 234 -0.12 27.20 7.16
C PRO A 234 -0.04 26.04 6.16
N PHE A 235 0.50 26.28 4.95
CA PHE A 235 0.72 25.26 3.91
C PHE A 235 1.45 24.01 4.43
N HIS A 236 2.36 24.15 5.40
CA HIS A 236 3.08 23.02 5.98
C HIS A 236 2.21 22.10 6.87
N LYS A 237 0.97 22.52 7.18
CA LYS A 237 -0.06 21.72 7.89
C LYS A 237 -1.07 21.09 6.93
N GLU A 238 -1.03 21.44 5.65
CA GLU A 238 -2.05 21.09 4.66
C GLU A 238 -1.63 19.91 3.78
N ALA A 239 -2.61 19.09 3.38
CA ALA A 239 -2.38 17.97 2.47
C ALA A 239 -1.78 18.41 1.10
N GLN A 240 -2.02 19.67 0.71
CA GLN A 240 -1.52 20.28 -0.51
C GLN A 240 0.02 20.25 -0.59
N LEU A 241 0.73 20.22 0.55
CA LEU A 241 2.19 20.03 0.61
C LEU A 241 2.62 18.72 -0.07
N CYS A 242 1.81 17.67 0.03
CA CYS A 242 2.12 16.35 -0.52
C CYS A 242 1.72 16.22 -2.01
N ALA A 243 0.85 17.11 -2.49
CA ALA A 243 0.19 16.96 -3.79
C ALA A 243 1.15 16.95 -4.98
N GLY A 244 2.27 17.68 -4.88
CA GLY A 244 3.23 17.78 -5.98
C GLY A 244 3.88 16.45 -6.39
N CYS A 245 4.01 15.52 -5.44
CA CYS A 245 4.59 14.18 -5.66
C CYS A 245 3.55 13.05 -5.53
N HIS A 246 2.31 13.34 -5.11
CA HIS A 246 1.24 12.35 -4.88
C HIS A 246 -0.03 12.63 -5.71
N ASP A 247 0.14 13.30 -6.85
CA ASP A 247 -0.86 13.49 -7.88
C ASP A 247 -0.13 13.58 -9.22
N ILE A 248 -0.05 12.47 -9.95
CA ILE A 248 0.95 12.25 -11.01
C ILE A 248 0.24 12.06 -12.34
N SER A 249 0.63 12.84 -13.35
CA SER A 249 0.05 12.80 -14.69
C SER A 249 1.13 12.71 -15.75
N ASN A 250 0.87 11.98 -16.83
CA ASN A 250 1.79 11.89 -17.95
C ASN A 250 1.46 12.98 -18.99
N PRO A 251 2.33 13.99 -19.18
CA PRO A 251 2.08 15.13 -20.05
C PRO A 251 2.25 14.82 -21.54
N VAL A 252 2.80 13.65 -21.88
CA VAL A 252 2.89 13.17 -23.27
C VAL A 252 1.51 13.03 -23.90
N TYR A 253 0.51 12.69 -23.09
CA TYR A 253 -0.83 12.36 -23.57
C TYR A 253 -1.82 13.49 -23.38
N VAL A 254 -2.64 13.72 -24.40
CA VAL A 254 -3.76 14.64 -24.41
C VAL A 254 -5.06 13.84 -24.35
N LYS A 255 -5.93 14.21 -23.41
CA LYS A 255 -7.29 13.69 -23.27
C LYS A 255 -8.15 14.13 -24.45
N GLN A 256 -8.82 13.18 -25.08
CA GLN A 256 -9.73 13.38 -26.20
C GLN A 256 -11.17 13.54 -25.72
N ASN A 257 -12.05 14.03 -26.58
CA ASN A 257 -13.47 14.23 -26.27
C ASN A 257 -14.21 12.93 -25.90
N ASP A 258 -13.74 11.79 -26.39
CA ASP A 258 -14.28 10.46 -26.07
C ASP A 258 -13.67 9.85 -24.79
N GLY A 259 -12.78 10.57 -24.11
CA GLY A 259 -12.09 10.14 -22.89
C GLY A 259 -10.85 9.28 -23.13
N SER A 260 -10.49 8.99 -24.39
CA SER A 260 -9.22 8.34 -24.73
C SER A 260 -8.04 9.32 -24.57
N TYR A 261 -6.82 8.80 -24.59
CA TYR A 261 -5.59 9.57 -24.44
C TYR A 261 -4.67 9.29 -25.63
N LEU A 262 -4.28 10.34 -26.35
CA LEU A 262 -3.39 10.26 -27.51
C LEU A 262 -2.15 11.12 -27.30
N PRO A 263 -0.96 10.69 -27.74
CA PRO A 263 0.23 11.54 -27.66
C PRO A 263 0.05 12.87 -28.41
N SER A 264 0.54 13.97 -27.83
CA SER A 264 0.73 15.22 -28.58
C SER A 264 1.89 15.09 -29.57
N PRO A 265 2.05 16.04 -30.53
CA PRO A 265 3.29 16.13 -31.28
C PRO A 265 4.50 16.25 -30.35
N MET A 266 5.47 15.33 -30.50
CA MET A 266 6.68 15.31 -29.67
C MET A 266 7.54 16.56 -29.87
N GLY A 267 8.29 16.93 -28.84
CA GLY A 267 9.12 18.12 -28.81
C GLY A 267 8.38 19.38 -28.37
N GLN A 268 7.18 19.29 -27.81
CA GLN A 268 6.41 20.45 -27.34
C GLN A 268 5.78 20.20 -25.96
N PRO A 269 5.70 21.22 -25.09
CA PRO A 269 4.93 21.12 -23.85
C PRO A 269 3.49 20.70 -24.10
N HIS A 270 2.88 20.03 -23.11
CA HIS A 270 1.46 19.69 -23.15
C HIS A 270 0.61 20.96 -23.45
N PRO A 271 -0.34 20.94 -24.40
CA PRO A 271 -0.99 22.14 -24.92
C PRO A 271 -1.69 23.03 -23.88
N THR A 272 -2.17 22.44 -22.79
CA THR A 272 -2.90 23.16 -21.73
C THR A 272 -2.11 23.29 -20.42
N GLY A 273 -1.06 22.48 -20.23
CA GLY A 273 -0.40 22.30 -18.93
C GLY A 273 -1.32 21.90 -17.76
N ASN A 274 -2.58 21.52 -18.03
CA ASN A 274 -3.54 21.11 -17.01
C ASN A 274 -3.54 19.58 -16.89
N LYS A 275 -3.35 19.09 -15.67
CA LYS A 275 -3.29 17.67 -15.34
C LYS A 275 -4.55 16.87 -15.67
N TYR A 276 -5.72 17.52 -15.66
CA TYR A 276 -6.99 16.86 -15.98
C TYR A 276 -7.21 16.66 -17.49
N ASP A 277 -6.32 17.24 -18.30
CA ASP A 277 -6.21 16.99 -19.73
C ASP A 277 -5.08 15.98 -20.05
N MET A 278 -4.31 15.57 -19.05
CA MET A 278 -3.21 14.60 -19.16
C MET A 278 -3.63 13.20 -18.71
N TYR A 279 -2.86 12.17 -19.05
CA TYR A 279 -3.14 10.80 -18.60
C TYR A 279 -2.88 10.63 -17.09
N PRO A 280 -3.86 10.14 -16.29
CA PRO A 280 -3.71 9.98 -14.85
C PRO A 280 -2.87 8.74 -14.50
N MET A 281 -1.66 8.94 -14.00
CA MET A 281 -0.80 7.86 -13.51
C MET A 281 -1.10 7.52 -12.05
N ASP A 282 -1.24 8.55 -11.20
CA ASP A 282 -1.65 8.44 -9.80
C ASP A 282 -2.57 9.62 -9.44
N ARG A 283 -3.60 9.35 -8.63
CA ARG A 283 -4.58 10.37 -8.21
C ARG A 283 -4.72 10.43 -6.69
N THR A 284 -3.74 9.97 -5.91
CA THR A 284 -3.89 9.80 -4.45
C THR A 284 -4.36 11.08 -3.75
N PHE A 285 -3.74 12.22 -4.05
CA PHE A 285 -4.18 13.51 -3.49
C PHE A 285 -5.55 13.95 -4.01
N SER A 286 -5.81 13.80 -5.32
CA SER A 286 -7.11 14.13 -5.90
C SER A 286 -8.25 13.27 -5.33
N GLU A 287 -8.00 11.99 -5.06
CA GLU A 287 -8.93 11.08 -4.37
C GLU A 287 -9.17 11.53 -2.92
N TRP A 288 -8.11 11.93 -2.21
CA TRP A 288 -8.20 12.51 -0.86
C TRP A 288 -9.04 13.78 -0.84
N LEU A 289 -8.79 14.69 -1.79
CA LEU A 289 -9.49 15.96 -1.89
C LEU A 289 -11.00 15.77 -2.10
N MET A 290 -11.40 14.72 -2.82
CA MET A 290 -12.81 14.38 -3.06
C MET A 290 -13.44 13.56 -1.92
N SER A 291 -12.70 13.28 -0.85
CA SER A 291 -13.17 12.49 0.29
C SER A 291 -13.74 13.36 1.42
N ALA A 292 -14.35 12.70 2.40
CA ALA A 292 -14.79 13.32 3.65
C ALA A 292 -13.62 13.86 4.49
N TYR A 293 -12.40 13.36 4.31
CA TYR A 293 -11.22 13.80 5.08
C TYR A 293 -10.78 15.22 4.73
N ALA A 294 -11.03 15.66 3.49
CA ALA A 294 -10.75 17.01 3.03
C ALA A 294 -11.88 18.01 3.37
N GLN A 295 -13.02 17.53 3.87
CA GLN A 295 -14.15 18.39 4.23
C GLN A 295 -13.93 19.04 5.61
N PRO A 296 -14.58 20.19 5.88
CA PRO A 296 -14.56 20.79 7.22
C PRO A 296 -14.97 19.79 8.29
N GLY A 297 -14.15 19.66 9.34
CA GLY A 297 -14.36 18.70 10.42
C GLY A 297 -13.73 17.33 10.19
N GLY A 298 -13.21 17.03 9.00
CA GLY A 298 -12.47 15.80 8.69
C GLY A 298 -13.22 14.52 9.03
N VAL A 299 -12.47 13.45 9.27
CA VAL A 299 -13.03 12.16 9.71
C VAL A 299 -12.42 11.78 11.06
N THR A 300 -13.28 11.51 12.05
CA THR A 300 -12.87 10.88 13.31
C THR A 300 -13.01 9.37 13.17
N LEU A 301 -11.89 8.66 13.22
CA LEU A 301 -11.92 7.20 13.25
C LEU A 301 -12.14 6.74 14.69
N THR A 302 -13.24 6.00 14.91
CA THR A 302 -13.50 5.35 16.19
C THR A 302 -12.97 3.93 16.07
N VAL A 303 -11.70 3.70 16.40
CA VAL A 303 -11.16 2.34 16.45
C VAL A 303 -11.84 1.64 17.63
N PRO A 304 -12.64 0.58 17.43
CA PRO A 304 -13.21 -0.17 18.54
C PRO A 304 -12.07 -0.70 19.40
N ASN A 305 -12.09 -0.40 20.70
CA ASN A 305 -11.17 -0.99 21.64
C ASN A 305 -11.38 -2.52 21.63
N PRO A 306 -10.42 -3.33 21.15
CA PRO A 306 -10.61 -4.77 21.09
C PRO A 306 -10.61 -5.43 22.47
N ASN A 307 -10.32 -4.69 23.55
CA ASN A 307 -10.35 -5.15 24.93
C ASN A 307 -11.29 -4.27 25.79
N PRO A 308 -12.48 -4.75 26.18
CA PRO A 308 -13.46 -3.99 26.98
C PRO A 308 -12.99 -3.49 28.37
N GLY A 309 -11.75 -3.75 28.76
CA GLY A 309 -11.15 -3.30 30.04
C GLY A 309 -10.06 -2.22 29.91
N ASP A 310 -9.63 -1.87 28.69
CA ASP A 310 -8.59 -0.83 28.51
C ASP A 310 -9.20 0.58 28.57
N SER A 311 -8.50 1.50 29.23
CA SER A 311 -8.92 2.91 29.36
C SER A 311 -9.11 3.54 27.97
N PRO A 312 -10.22 4.28 27.71
CA PRO A 312 -10.48 4.94 26.42
C PRO A 312 -9.37 5.90 25.96
N ALA A 313 -8.50 6.34 26.88
CA ALA A 313 -7.41 7.25 26.62
C ALA A 313 -6.09 6.56 26.18
N ILE A 314 -6.02 5.22 26.18
CA ILE A 314 -4.82 4.45 25.87
C ILE A 314 -5.16 3.38 24.83
N VAL A 315 -5.47 3.83 23.61
CA VAL A 315 -5.48 2.97 22.42
C VAL A 315 -4.11 3.15 21.77
N GLY A 316 -3.37 2.06 21.50
CA GLY A 316 -2.05 2.16 20.85
C GLY A 316 -0.85 1.65 21.66
N ARG A 317 -0.98 0.54 22.38
CA ARG A 317 0.18 -0.24 22.83
C ARG A 317 0.09 -1.64 22.23
N TYR A 318 0.59 -1.81 21.00
CA TYR A 318 0.79 -3.14 20.41
C TYR A 318 2.28 -3.43 20.26
N SER A 319 2.68 -4.56 20.84
CA SER A 319 3.87 -5.32 20.43
C SER A 319 3.48 -6.08 19.15
N TYR A 320 4.36 -6.09 18.13
CA TYR A 320 4.15 -6.91 16.94
C TYR A 320 5.02 -8.17 17.04
N ASP A 321 4.46 -9.22 17.62
CA ASP A 321 5.02 -10.58 17.70
C ASP A 321 4.24 -11.56 16.80
N GLY A 322 3.52 -11.04 15.81
CA GLY A 322 3.14 -11.74 14.59
C GLY A 322 2.05 -12.80 14.70
N ILE A 323 1.59 -13.25 15.89
CA ILE A 323 0.53 -14.27 16.00
C ILE A 323 -0.50 -14.01 17.12
N THR A 324 -0.32 -13.06 18.04
CA THR A 324 -1.31 -12.83 19.12
C THR A 324 -1.41 -11.37 19.53
N LYS A 325 -2.65 -10.84 19.65
CA LYS A 325 -2.94 -9.55 20.27
C LYS A 325 -2.94 -9.72 21.79
N THR A 326 -1.78 -9.80 22.45
CA THR A 326 -1.70 -9.79 23.92
C THR A 326 -1.36 -8.39 24.45
N PRO A 327 -1.91 -7.98 25.61
CA PRO A 327 -1.48 -6.77 26.30
C PRO A 327 -0.13 -7.03 26.98
N GLU A 328 0.95 -6.34 26.56
CA GLU A 328 2.27 -6.54 27.17
C GLU A 328 2.83 -5.34 27.96
N ASN A 329 3.30 -5.73 29.16
CA ASN A 329 4.53 -5.36 29.86
C ASN A 329 4.94 -3.86 29.90
N PRO A 330 4.99 -3.24 31.10
CA PRO A 330 5.41 -1.85 31.28
C PRO A 330 6.90 -1.54 30.96
N ASP A 331 7.80 -2.53 30.86
CA ASP A 331 9.25 -2.30 30.90
C ASP A 331 9.99 -2.25 29.53
N ASN A 332 9.28 -2.31 28.38
CA ASN A 332 9.90 -2.21 27.04
C ASN A 332 9.50 -0.91 26.30
N PRO A 333 10.42 0.03 26.02
CA PRO A 333 10.12 1.36 25.45
C PRO A 333 9.93 1.39 23.92
N SER A 334 9.95 0.27 23.21
CA SER A 334 9.75 0.18 21.73
C SER A 334 8.29 0.44 21.27
N LYS A 335 7.50 1.24 22.01
CA LYS A 335 6.06 1.36 21.85
C LYS A 335 5.66 2.29 20.70
N ILE A 336 4.98 1.72 19.71
CA ILE A 336 4.34 2.40 18.58
C ILE A 336 2.96 2.89 19.03
N VAL A 337 2.83 4.19 19.33
CA VAL A 337 1.55 4.87 19.57
C VAL A 337 1.15 5.56 18.27
N ILE A 338 0.04 5.15 17.64
CA ILE A 338 -0.35 5.69 16.32
C ILE A 338 -1.84 6.09 16.20
N PHE A 339 -2.71 5.71 17.14
CA PHE A 339 -4.10 6.19 17.16
C PHE A 339 -4.52 6.57 18.59
N ASN A 340 -4.77 7.85 18.83
CA ASN A 340 -5.63 8.22 19.95
C ASN A 340 -7.08 8.03 19.48
N ALA A 341 -7.87 7.26 20.22
CA ALA A 341 -9.33 7.29 20.06
C ALA A 341 -9.80 8.76 20.11
N ASN A 342 -10.68 9.15 19.19
CA ASN A 342 -11.17 10.53 18.98
C ASN A 342 -10.22 11.50 18.25
N THR A 343 -9.20 11.01 17.53
CA THR A 343 -8.41 11.87 16.64
C THR A 343 -9.19 12.16 15.36
N THR A 344 -9.25 13.44 14.99
CA THR A 344 -9.87 13.89 13.74
C THR A 344 -8.80 14.07 12.67
N TYR A 345 -8.95 13.36 11.55
CA TYR A 345 -8.02 13.38 10.43
C TYR A 345 -8.51 14.36 9.36
N THR A 346 -7.70 15.39 9.09
CA THR A 346 -8.03 16.51 8.20
C THR A 346 -6.96 16.78 7.14
N SER A 347 -5.84 16.05 7.15
CA SER A 347 -4.74 16.22 6.20
C SER A 347 -3.91 14.94 6.06
N CYS A 348 -3.06 14.86 5.03
CA CYS A 348 -2.08 13.78 4.88
C CYS A 348 -1.22 13.65 6.15
N GLN A 349 -0.73 14.76 6.68
CA GLN A 349 0.11 14.84 7.86
C GLN A 349 -0.58 14.29 9.10
N SER A 350 -1.90 14.53 9.27
CA SER A 350 -2.63 14.02 10.44
C SER A 350 -2.55 12.50 10.60
N CYS A 351 -2.38 11.75 9.49
CA CYS A 351 -2.19 10.30 9.50
C CYS A 351 -0.71 9.88 9.33
N HIS A 352 0.00 10.48 8.36
CA HIS A 352 1.35 10.04 7.95
C HIS A 352 2.50 10.75 8.69
N MET A 353 2.20 11.84 9.39
CA MET A 353 3.10 12.56 10.30
C MET A 353 2.40 12.80 11.65
N PRO A 354 1.95 11.74 12.33
CA PRO A 354 1.10 11.88 13.51
C PRO A 354 1.83 12.73 14.58
N PRO A 355 1.10 13.62 15.28
CA PRO A 355 1.68 14.46 16.30
C PRO A 355 2.13 13.63 17.51
N THR A 356 3.22 14.05 18.14
CA THR A 356 3.70 13.51 19.41
C THR A 356 4.15 14.64 20.32
N ALA A 357 4.09 14.41 21.63
CA ALA A 357 4.76 15.27 22.58
C ALA A 357 6.28 15.08 22.45
N GLY A 358 7.04 16.18 22.41
CA GLY A 358 8.49 16.15 22.33
C GLY A 358 9.13 17.39 21.70
N TYR A 359 10.43 17.29 21.42
CA TYR A 359 11.23 18.35 20.82
C TYR A 359 11.45 18.09 19.33
N GLY A 360 11.42 19.17 18.53
CA GLY A 360 11.77 19.08 17.11
C GLY A 360 13.26 19.21 16.81
N ALA A 361 14.07 19.56 17.82
CA ALA A 361 15.52 19.78 17.76
C ALA A 361 16.10 19.65 19.18
N ASP A 362 17.43 19.69 19.31
CA ASP A 362 18.14 19.58 20.59
C ASP A 362 17.67 20.67 21.60
N PRO A 363 17.13 20.31 22.78
CA PRO A 363 16.69 21.25 23.79
C PRO A 363 17.84 22.06 24.39
N ASN A 364 19.09 21.57 24.32
CA ASN A 364 20.26 22.30 24.80
C ASN A 364 20.57 23.55 23.97
N ILE A 365 20.07 23.61 22.74
CA ILE A 365 20.10 24.84 21.94
C ILE A 365 18.83 25.67 22.14
N GLY A 366 17.98 25.40 23.14
CA GLY A 366 16.78 26.20 23.41
C GLY A 366 15.56 25.85 22.55
N ALA A 367 15.55 24.67 21.91
CA ALA A 367 14.38 24.19 21.17
C ALA A 367 13.17 24.01 22.13
N PRO A 368 11.98 24.55 21.80
CA PRO A 368 10.82 24.43 22.68
C PRO A 368 10.19 23.03 22.61
N PHE A 369 9.73 22.56 23.78
CA PHE A 369 8.89 21.36 23.87
C PHE A 369 7.52 21.64 23.24
N ARG A 370 6.98 20.67 22.49
CA ARG A 370 5.67 20.78 21.85
C ARG A 370 4.85 19.54 22.15
N GLU A 371 3.56 19.73 22.44
CA GLU A 371 2.61 18.61 22.62
C GLU A 371 2.24 17.93 21.29
N ASN A 372 2.54 18.58 20.16
CA ASN A 372 2.09 18.20 18.84
C ASN A 372 3.20 18.24 17.77
N ALA A 373 4.43 17.88 18.12
CA ALA A 373 5.53 17.77 17.17
C ALA A 373 5.23 16.70 16.09
N PRO A 374 5.34 17.01 14.79
CA PRO A 374 5.04 16.04 13.73
C PRO A 374 6.17 15.03 13.56
N ILE A 375 5.84 13.73 13.61
CA ILE A 375 6.84 12.66 13.42
C ILE A 375 7.12 12.43 11.93
N HIS A 376 8.39 12.42 11.54
CA HIS A 376 8.84 12.23 10.15
C HIS A 376 8.99 10.73 9.77
N ASN A 377 7.98 9.92 10.10
CA ASN A 377 7.97 8.47 9.82
C ASN A 377 7.45 8.11 8.42
N PHE A 378 6.57 8.93 7.84
CA PHE A 378 6.02 8.78 6.49
C PHE A 378 5.57 7.34 6.15
N THR A 379 4.84 6.71 7.08
CA THR A 379 4.50 5.29 6.99
C THR A 379 3.63 4.99 5.78
N GLY A 380 3.89 3.87 5.11
CA GLY A 380 3.10 3.38 3.97
C GLY A 380 3.18 1.86 3.85
N ALA A 381 3.02 1.34 2.64
CA ALA A 381 2.94 -0.11 2.39
C ALA A 381 4.29 -0.80 2.13
N ASN A 382 5.42 -0.18 2.48
CA ASN A 382 6.73 -0.75 2.18
C ASN A 382 7.16 -1.78 3.22
N SER A 383 7.21 -3.06 2.83
CA SER A 383 7.52 -4.18 3.73
C SER A 383 8.93 -4.75 3.58
N TRP A 384 9.70 -4.35 2.56
CA TRP A 384 10.98 -4.99 2.23
C TRP A 384 12.01 -4.10 1.53
N VAL A 385 11.60 -3.07 0.79
CA VAL A 385 12.50 -2.30 -0.09
C VAL A 385 13.54 -1.51 0.71
N LEU A 386 13.20 -0.99 1.90
CA LEU A 386 14.19 -0.34 2.77
C LEU A 386 15.36 -1.27 3.13
N LYS A 387 15.09 -2.57 3.32
CA LYS A 387 16.13 -3.58 3.55
C LYS A 387 17.01 -3.75 2.30
N ALA A 388 16.39 -3.76 1.13
CA ALA A 388 17.10 -3.83 -0.14
C ALA A 388 17.99 -2.59 -0.38
N VAL A 389 17.47 -1.39 -0.11
CA VAL A 389 18.26 -0.15 -0.21
C VAL A 389 19.45 -0.18 0.75
N SER A 390 19.22 -0.55 2.01
CA SER A 390 20.27 -0.65 3.03
C SER A 390 21.37 -1.62 2.61
N ASP A 391 21.01 -2.74 1.99
CA ASP A 391 21.94 -3.80 1.56
C ASP A 391 22.73 -3.40 0.30
N VAL A 392 22.07 -2.76 -0.68
CA VAL A 392 22.69 -2.36 -1.96
C VAL A 392 23.65 -1.19 -1.79
N TRP A 393 23.29 -0.17 -1.01
CA TRP A 393 24.02 1.09 -0.92
C TRP A 393 24.89 1.22 0.34
N GLY A 394 24.58 0.47 1.40
CA GLY A 394 25.30 0.52 2.66
C GLY A 394 25.02 1.79 3.49
N PRO A 395 25.46 1.82 4.76
CA PRO A 395 25.11 2.87 5.71
C PRO A 395 25.73 4.24 5.38
N ALA A 396 26.91 4.26 4.75
CA ALA A 396 27.60 5.50 4.38
C ALA A 396 26.83 6.31 3.33
N GLU A 397 26.19 5.62 2.38
CA GLU A 397 25.33 6.27 1.38
C GLU A 397 23.93 6.51 1.93
N THR A 398 23.35 5.56 2.65
CA THR A 398 21.92 5.61 3.01
C THR A 398 21.60 6.43 4.25
N LEU A 399 22.59 6.78 5.07
CA LEU A 399 22.42 7.33 6.42
C LEU A 399 21.73 6.37 7.41
N MET A 400 21.48 5.12 6.99
CA MET A 400 20.89 4.08 7.83
C MET A 400 21.97 3.36 8.64
N VAL A 401 22.61 4.08 9.55
CA VAL A 401 23.77 3.60 10.31
C VAL A 401 23.43 2.52 11.35
N GLU A 402 22.20 2.54 11.87
CA GLU A 402 21.66 1.52 12.78
C GLU A 402 20.73 0.53 12.05
N PRO A 403 21.12 -0.75 11.86
CA PRO A 403 20.30 -1.74 11.17
C PRO A 403 18.96 -2.04 11.86
N SER A 404 18.88 -1.92 13.19
CA SER A 404 17.63 -2.13 13.95
C SER A 404 16.54 -1.14 13.53
N LEU A 405 16.90 0.12 13.23
CA LEU A 405 15.96 1.16 12.83
C LEU A 405 15.35 0.90 11.43
N VAL A 406 16.06 0.15 10.56
CA VAL A 406 15.49 -0.31 9.27
C VAL A 406 14.33 -1.27 9.54
N GLN A 407 14.54 -2.24 10.44
CA GLN A 407 13.49 -3.19 10.81
C GLN A 407 12.33 -2.48 11.52
N GLU A 408 12.61 -1.54 12.44
CA GLU A 408 11.55 -0.74 13.07
C GLU A 408 10.71 0.03 12.05
N SER A 409 11.32 0.55 10.98
CA SER A 409 10.59 1.24 9.91
C SER A 409 9.66 0.30 9.14
N VAL A 410 10.13 -0.91 8.86
CA VAL A 410 9.31 -1.97 8.26
C VAL A 410 8.16 -2.36 9.19
N ASP A 411 8.40 -2.47 10.49
CA ASP A 411 7.37 -2.82 11.47
C ASP A 411 6.32 -1.70 11.60
N ARG A 412 6.73 -0.43 11.58
CA ARG A 412 5.81 0.72 11.54
C ARG A 412 4.94 0.71 10.27
N ASN A 413 5.51 0.36 9.12
CA ASN A 413 4.77 0.24 7.87
C ASN A 413 3.75 -0.90 7.94
N ASN A 414 4.17 -2.08 8.41
CA ASN A 414 3.28 -3.23 8.57
C ASN A 414 2.14 -2.92 9.56
N TYR A 415 2.45 -2.30 10.69
CA TYR A 415 1.46 -1.84 11.64
C TYR A 415 0.48 -0.84 10.99
N ARG A 416 0.98 0.13 10.21
CA ARG A 416 0.11 1.09 9.50
C ARG A 416 -0.86 0.39 8.55
N MET A 417 -0.41 -0.66 7.87
CA MET A 417 -1.29 -1.46 7.00
C MET A 417 -2.45 -2.09 7.76
N THR A 418 -2.27 -2.41 9.06
CA THR A 418 -3.37 -2.94 9.89
C THR A 418 -4.46 -1.94 10.23
N GLN A 419 -4.20 -0.66 9.98
CA GLN A 419 -5.08 0.45 10.35
C GLN A 419 -5.74 1.07 9.10
N ALA A 420 -5.33 0.62 7.92
CA ALA A 420 -5.84 1.10 6.65
C ALA A 420 -7.23 0.54 6.31
N SER A 421 -7.62 -0.59 6.91
CA SER A 421 -8.93 -1.22 6.72
C SER A 421 -9.47 -1.83 8.00
N ASP A 422 -10.80 -1.97 8.08
CA ASP A 422 -11.49 -2.88 9.01
C ASP A 422 -12.17 -4.03 8.25
N LEU A 423 -12.35 -5.17 8.92
CA LEU A 423 -12.97 -6.39 8.41
C LEU A 423 -14.21 -6.75 9.22
N GLU A 424 -15.35 -6.88 8.55
CA GLU A 424 -16.57 -7.43 9.14
C GLU A 424 -16.95 -8.75 8.45
N LEU A 425 -17.25 -9.76 9.26
CA LEU A 425 -17.66 -11.09 8.80
C LEU A 425 -19.09 -11.38 9.24
N SER A 426 -19.91 -11.85 8.31
CA SER A 426 -21.29 -12.26 8.60
C SER A 426 -21.75 -13.36 7.65
N LEU A 427 -22.86 -14.01 7.97
CA LEU A 427 -23.56 -14.88 7.04
C LEU A 427 -24.68 -14.10 6.35
N GLU A 428 -24.78 -14.27 5.03
CA GLU A 428 -25.87 -13.70 4.23
C GLU A 428 -26.34 -14.76 3.22
N SER A 429 -27.62 -15.14 3.30
CA SER A 429 -28.22 -16.12 2.39
C SER A 429 -27.44 -17.44 2.27
N GLY A 430 -26.88 -17.94 3.38
CA GLY A 430 -26.08 -19.17 3.41
C GLY A 430 -24.68 -19.04 2.82
N GLN A 431 -24.20 -17.83 2.57
CA GLN A 431 -22.83 -17.53 2.14
C GLN A 431 -22.08 -16.73 3.20
N LEU A 432 -20.75 -16.85 3.21
CA LEU A 432 -19.89 -15.97 4.00
C LEU A 432 -19.82 -14.61 3.31
N LYS A 433 -20.32 -13.56 3.96
CA LYS A 433 -20.09 -12.18 3.57
C LYS A 433 -18.84 -11.65 4.26
N VAL A 434 -17.87 -11.24 3.45
CA VAL A 434 -16.67 -10.54 3.86
C VAL A 434 -16.79 -9.08 3.44
N ARG A 435 -16.87 -8.18 4.43
CA ARG A 435 -16.86 -6.74 4.20
C ARG A 435 -15.50 -6.16 4.56
N ILE A 436 -14.90 -5.42 3.65
CA ILE A 436 -13.69 -4.63 3.92
C ILE A 436 -14.06 -3.16 3.89
N ILE A 437 -13.78 -2.44 4.97
CA ILE A 437 -14.03 -1.01 5.12
C ILE A 437 -12.73 -0.25 4.90
N ASN A 438 -12.73 0.78 4.07
CA ASN A 438 -11.58 1.64 3.83
C ASN A 438 -11.52 2.78 4.87
N ASN A 439 -10.42 2.83 5.62
CA ASN A 439 -10.12 3.89 6.59
C ASN A 439 -9.10 4.92 6.07
N CYS A 440 -8.64 4.78 4.83
CA CYS A 440 -7.82 5.77 4.15
C CYS A 440 -8.68 6.92 3.60
N GLY A 441 -8.07 8.10 3.48
CA GLY A 441 -8.68 9.24 2.80
C GLY A 441 -8.68 9.15 1.27
N HIS A 442 -7.96 8.18 0.70
CA HIS A 442 -7.90 7.90 -0.73
C HIS A 442 -8.37 6.45 -1.00
N LYS A 443 -8.33 5.99 -2.26
CA LYS A 443 -8.68 4.58 -2.55
C LYS A 443 -7.72 3.62 -1.85
N LEU A 444 -8.21 2.41 -1.55
CA LEU A 444 -7.46 1.33 -0.91
C LEU A 444 -7.40 0.07 -1.81
N PRO A 445 -6.20 -0.45 -2.12
CA PRO A 445 -4.88 0.15 -1.85
C PRO A 445 -4.67 1.47 -2.62
N GLY A 446 -3.84 2.38 -2.11
CA GLY A 446 -3.52 3.66 -2.76
C GLY A 446 -2.20 3.64 -3.53
N GLY A 447 -1.86 4.77 -4.17
CA GLY A 447 -0.59 4.97 -4.85
C GLY A 447 -0.46 4.24 -6.19
N PHE A 448 0.79 4.11 -6.63
CA PHE A 448 1.15 3.55 -7.93
C PHE A 448 0.68 2.10 -8.14
N ALA A 449 0.04 1.82 -9.27
CA ALA A 449 -0.68 0.57 -9.51
C ALA A 449 0.22 -0.65 -9.79
N GLU A 450 1.39 -0.45 -10.37
CA GLU A 450 2.23 -1.56 -10.86
C GLU A 450 2.77 -2.43 -9.72
N GLY A 451 2.56 -3.75 -9.83
CA GLY A 451 3.04 -4.73 -8.86
C GLY A 451 2.32 -4.73 -7.50
N ARG A 452 1.44 -3.76 -7.22
CA ARG A 452 0.68 -3.68 -5.95
C ARG A 452 -0.66 -4.37 -6.08
N ARG A 453 -1.01 -5.17 -5.07
CA ARG A 453 -2.33 -5.81 -4.99
C ARG A 453 -2.75 -6.07 -3.56
N MET A 454 -4.05 -6.00 -3.33
CA MET A 454 -4.71 -6.42 -2.09
C MET A 454 -5.73 -7.51 -2.42
N TRP A 455 -5.92 -8.52 -1.57
CA TRP A 455 -6.92 -9.56 -1.81
C TRP A 455 -7.45 -10.19 -0.52
N ILE A 456 -8.58 -10.90 -0.67
CA ILE A 456 -9.18 -11.69 0.40
C ILE A 456 -8.65 -13.13 0.33
N ASN A 457 -8.10 -13.61 1.43
CA ASN A 457 -7.83 -15.02 1.67
C ASN A 457 -8.87 -15.59 2.63
N VAL A 458 -9.47 -16.73 2.29
CA VAL A 458 -10.45 -17.43 3.14
C VAL A 458 -10.03 -18.87 3.29
N LYS A 459 -9.88 -19.34 4.53
CA LYS A 459 -9.71 -20.76 4.87
C LYS A 459 -10.97 -21.26 5.54
N PHE A 460 -11.66 -22.17 4.86
CA PHE A 460 -12.80 -22.90 5.41
C PHE A 460 -12.29 -24.13 6.15
N LYS A 461 -12.76 -24.35 7.37
CA LYS A 461 -12.33 -25.45 8.24
C LYS A 461 -13.48 -26.34 8.68
N ASP A 462 -13.22 -27.63 8.80
CA ASP A 462 -14.13 -28.61 9.42
C ASP A 462 -14.14 -28.51 10.95
N ALA A 463 -14.97 -29.35 11.59
CA ALA A 463 -15.11 -29.41 13.05
C ALA A 463 -13.84 -29.87 13.77
N GLN A 464 -12.91 -30.54 13.07
CA GLN A 464 -11.62 -30.96 13.60
C GLN A 464 -10.53 -29.89 13.38
N GLY A 465 -10.87 -28.78 12.74
CA GLY A 465 -9.96 -27.67 12.45
C GLY A 465 -9.12 -27.85 11.18
N ASN A 466 -9.38 -28.88 10.36
CA ASN A 466 -8.67 -29.09 9.10
C ASN A 466 -9.22 -28.14 8.02
N VAL A 467 -8.33 -27.63 7.17
CA VAL A 467 -8.74 -26.79 6.03
C VAL A 467 -9.38 -27.66 4.96
N VAL A 468 -10.68 -27.45 4.71
CA VAL A 468 -11.44 -28.14 3.65
C VAL A 468 -11.38 -27.39 2.32
N SER A 469 -11.19 -26.08 2.35
CA SER A 469 -11.02 -25.25 1.16
C SER A 469 -10.27 -23.96 1.50
N GLU A 470 -9.50 -23.45 0.54
CA GLU A 470 -8.83 -22.16 0.65
C GLU A 470 -9.03 -21.33 -0.63
N VAL A 471 -9.43 -20.07 -0.45
CA VAL A 471 -9.55 -19.06 -1.51
C VAL A 471 -8.42 -18.05 -1.34
N GLY A 472 -7.82 -17.60 -2.45
CA GLY A 472 -6.75 -16.60 -2.41
C GLY A 472 -5.46 -17.09 -1.75
N ALA A 473 -5.19 -18.39 -1.81
CA ALA A 473 -3.96 -18.98 -1.27
C ALA A 473 -2.72 -18.35 -1.93
N TYR A 474 -1.74 -17.97 -1.11
CA TYR A 474 -0.43 -17.48 -1.53
C TYR A 474 0.63 -18.56 -1.36
N ASP A 475 1.38 -18.84 -2.42
CA ASP A 475 2.53 -19.74 -2.37
C ASP A 475 3.83 -18.93 -2.16
N PRO A 476 4.48 -19.03 -0.99
CA PRO A 476 5.72 -18.30 -0.72
C PRO A 476 6.92 -18.81 -1.53
N ALA A 477 6.88 -20.05 -2.04
CA ALA A 477 7.96 -20.60 -2.86
C ALA A 477 7.95 -19.98 -4.25
N THR A 478 6.78 -19.84 -4.88
CA THR A 478 6.64 -19.26 -6.22
C THR A 478 6.25 -17.80 -6.23
N ALA A 479 5.88 -17.22 -5.08
CA ALA A 479 5.33 -15.87 -4.92
C ALA A 479 4.09 -15.60 -5.79
N THR A 480 3.24 -16.62 -5.96
CA THR A 480 2.00 -16.54 -6.73
C THR A 480 0.77 -16.63 -5.84
N ILE A 481 -0.34 -16.09 -6.32
CA ILE A 481 -1.66 -16.25 -5.70
C ILE A 481 -2.55 -17.08 -6.60
N THR A 482 -3.46 -17.85 -6.01
CA THR A 482 -4.56 -18.46 -6.75
C THR A 482 -5.55 -17.36 -7.12
N THR A 483 -5.95 -17.23 -8.39
CA THR A 483 -6.76 -16.10 -8.86
C THR A 483 -8.18 -16.44 -9.26
N ALA A 484 -8.48 -17.69 -9.65
CA ALA A 484 -9.72 -18.07 -10.34
C ALA A 484 -11.02 -17.67 -9.61
N ASN A 485 -11.02 -17.74 -8.28
CA ASN A 485 -12.16 -17.41 -7.41
C ASN A 485 -11.79 -16.34 -6.36
N THR A 486 -10.71 -15.59 -6.58
CA THR A 486 -10.16 -14.68 -5.57
C THR A 486 -10.53 -13.24 -5.88
N LYS A 487 -11.05 -12.55 -4.86
CA LYS A 487 -11.29 -11.11 -4.93
C LYS A 487 -9.95 -10.37 -4.77
N VAL A 488 -9.44 -9.84 -5.88
CA VAL A 488 -8.24 -8.99 -5.93
C VAL A 488 -8.64 -7.54 -6.21
N TYR A 489 -8.21 -6.63 -5.34
CA TYR A 489 -8.31 -5.18 -5.47
C TYR A 489 -7.02 -4.63 -6.09
N GLU A 490 -7.15 -4.04 -7.26
CA GLU A 490 -6.04 -3.56 -8.07
C GLU A 490 -6.50 -2.49 -9.06
N GLN A 491 -5.54 -1.77 -9.61
CA GLN A 491 -5.73 -0.94 -10.79
C GLN A 491 -4.82 -1.49 -11.90
N ILE A 492 -5.33 -1.56 -13.13
CA ILE A 492 -4.60 -2.11 -14.28
C ILE A 492 -4.45 -1.02 -15.33
N HIS A 493 -3.24 -0.52 -15.48
CA HIS A 493 -2.83 0.37 -16.55
C HIS A 493 -2.34 -0.44 -17.76
N GLY A 494 -2.38 0.18 -18.93
CA GLY A 494 -1.98 -0.48 -20.15
C GLY A 494 -2.07 0.38 -21.40
N VAL A 495 -1.90 -0.31 -22.52
CA VAL A 495 -1.83 0.27 -23.87
C VAL A 495 -3.13 -0.01 -24.62
N ASP A 496 -3.75 1.02 -25.19
CA ASP A 496 -4.91 0.88 -26.08
C ASP A 496 -4.52 0.59 -27.54
N SER A 497 -5.51 0.45 -28.44
CA SER A 497 -5.24 0.16 -29.85
C SER A 497 -4.45 1.26 -30.57
N ASN A 498 -4.58 2.53 -30.15
CA ASN A 498 -3.91 3.64 -30.81
C ASN A 498 -2.42 3.63 -30.48
N VAL A 499 -2.07 3.52 -29.20
CA VAL A 499 -0.67 3.48 -28.76
C VAL A 499 0.00 2.15 -29.08
N SER A 500 -0.76 1.05 -29.17
CA SER A 500 -0.26 -0.23 -29.65
C SER A 500 0.29 -0.13 -31.08
N VAL A 501 -0.38 0.61 -31.97
CA VAL A 501 0.10 0.85 -33.34
C VAL A 501 1.39 1.68 -33.35
N LEU A 502 1.53 2.64 -32.42
CA LEU A 502 2.71 3.52 -32.35
C LEU A 502 3.94 2.80 -31.80
N THR A 503 3.75 1.92 -30.82
CA THR A 503 4.86 1.35 -30.02
C THR A 503 5.15 -0.10 -30.35
N GLY A 504 4.21 -0.80 -31.00
CA GLY A 504 4.29 -2.24 -31.22
C GLY A 504 3.99 -3.09 -29.98
N LEU A 505 3.69 -2.48 -28.83
CA LEU A 505 3.23 -3.18 -27.64
C LEU A 505 1.83 -3.75 -27.86
N PRO A 506 1.49 -4.93 -27.30
CA PRO A 506 0.15 -5.49 -27.40
C PRO A 506 -0.86 -4.64 -26.62
N VAL A 507 -2.10 -4.59 -27.12
CA VAL A 507 -3.22 -3.98 -26.39
C VAL A 507 -3.47 -4.73 -25.08
N GLY A 508 -3.57 -4.01 -23.97
CA GLY A 508 -3.88 -4.56 -22.65
C GLY A 508 -2.90 -4.12 -21.57
N LYS A 509 -2.88 -4.87 -20.45
CA LYS A 509 -2.02 -4.60 -19.29
C LYS A 509 -0.55 -4.48 -19.72
N SER A 510 0.12 -3.45 -19.23
CA SER A 510 1.54 -3.20 -19.47
C SER A 510 2.19 -2.56 -18.24
N PHE A 511 3.48 -2.84 -18.05
CA PHE A 511 4.34 -2.24 -17.03
C PHE A 511 5.30 -1.17 -17.63
N HIS A 512 5.11 -0.82 -18.90
CA HIS A 512 5.78 0.30 -19.56
C HIS A 512 5.07 1.60 -19.16
N ILE A 513 5.36 2.05 -17.94
CA ILE A 513 4.69 3.13 -17.22
C ILE A 513 4.40 4.39 -18.07
N ASP A 514 5.40 4.88 -18.80
CA ASP A 514 5.31 6.12 -19.58
C ASP A 514 4.59 5.95 -20.92
N ILE A 515 4.32 4.70 -21.31
CA ILE A 515 3.61 4.33 -22.53
C ILE A 515 2.14 3.99 -22.26
N ASN A 516 1.81 3.71 -21.01
CA ASN A 516 0.44 3.42 -20.62
C ASN A 516 -0.46 4.63 -20.88
N ASN A 517 -1.58 4.41 -21.57
CA ASN A 517 -2.55 5.46 -21.92
C ASN A 517 -3.99 5.07 -21.59
N LYS A 518 -4.20 3.93 -20.92
CA LYS A 518 -5.52 3.45 -20.55
C LYS A 518 -5.52 2.68 -19.23
N ILE A 519 -6.49 3.01 -18.38
CA ILE A 519 -6.84 2.21 -17.21
C ILE A 519 -7.93 1.21 -17.62
N PHE A 520 -7.61 -0.08 -17.60
CA PHE A 520 -8.50 -1.17 -17.99
C PHE A 520 -9.39 -1.68 -16.84
N LYS A 521 -8.93 -1.51 -15.60
CA LYS A 521 -9.61 -1.93 -14.38
C LYS A 521 -9.20 -1.02 -13.23
N ASP A 522 -10.14 -0.66 -12.39
CA ASP A 522 -9.90 -0.07 -11.07
C ASP A 522 -11.07 -0.47 -10.15
N ASN A 523 -10.82 -1.45 -9.29
CA ASN A 523 -11.80 -1.88 -8.29
C ASN A 523 -11.34 -1.57 -6.86
N ARG A 524 -10.33 -0.71 -6.69
CA ARG A 524 -9.83 -0.28 -5.37
C ARG A 524 -10.97 0.36 -4.58
N ILE A 525 -11.04 0.08 -3.28
CA ILE A 525 -12.14 0.50 -2.41
C ILE A 525 -12.06 2.02 -2.21
N PRO A 526 -13.09 2.82 -2.54
CA PRO A 526 -13.03 4.27 -2.42
C PRO A 526 -13.08 4.75 -0.96
N PRO A 527 -12.69 6.01 -0.67
CA PRO A 527 -12.68 6.55 0.69
C PRO A 527 -14.07 7.00 1.16
N ARG A 528 -14.20 7.27 2.47
CA ARG A 528 -15.40 7.91 3.04
C ARG A 528 -15.71 9.20 2.31
N GLY A 529 -17.00 9.45 2.02
CA GLY A 529 -17.42 10.61 1.23
C GLY A 529 -17.33 10.44 -0.28
N PHE A 530 -17.02 9.22 -0.77
CA PHE A 530 -17.01 8.90 -2.19
C PHE A 530 -18.28 9.35 -2.93
N ASN A 531 -18.09 9.97 -4.09
CA ASN A 531 -19.15 10.33 -5.02
C ASN A 531 -18.67 10.06 -6.45
N ASN A 532 -19.47 9.35 -7.23
CA ASN A 532 -19.11 8.91 -8.57
C ASN A 532 -18.80 10.09 -9.52
N ALA A 533 -19.60 11.17 -9.46
CA ALA A 533 -19.40 12.33 -10.33
C ALA A 533 -18.09 13.07 -9.97
N ASN A 534 -17.81 13.27 -8.69
CA ASN A 534 -16.58 13.90 -8.22
C ASN A 534 -15.33 13.10 -8.59
N PHE A 535 -15.37 11.78 -8.40
CA PHE A 535 -14.24 10.90 -8.76
C PHE A 535 -14.04 10.80 -10.27
N ALA A 536 -15.11 10.85 -11.07
CA ALA A 536 -14.99 10.95 -12.52
C ALA A 536 -14.35 12.29 -12.95
N ALA A 537 -14.70 13.39 -12.29
CA ALA A 537 -14.14 14.72 -12.58
C ALA A 537 -12.63 14.79 -12.36
N VAL A 538 -12.10 14.05 -11.37
CA VAL A 538 -10.65 13.94 -11.11
C VAL A 538 -9.98 12.75 -11.77
N GLN A 539 -10.62 12.13 -12.78
CA GLN A 539 -10.12 10.99 -13.55
C GLN A 539 -9.77 9.75 -12.71
N SER A 540 -10.47 9.51 -11.59
CA SER A 540 -10.35 8.28 -10.80
C SER A 540 -11.70 7.57 -10.56
N PRO A 541 -12.55 7.36 -11.58
CA PRO A 541 -13.75 6.53 -11.38
C PRO A 541 -13.36 5.05 -11.12
N PRO A 542 -14.23 4.24 -10.48
CA PRO A 542 -14.14 2.79 -10.57
C PRO A 542 -14.29 2.33 -12.04
N ILE A 543 -13.53 1.30 -12.44
CA ILE A 543 -13.54 0.77 -13.82
C ILE A 543 -13.62 -0.76 -13.76
N GLY A 544 -14.61 -1.34 -14.44
CA GLY A 544 -14.89 -2.77 -14.36
C GLY A 544 -15.45 -3.20 -13.00
N TYR A 545 -15.90 -2.24 -12.19
CA TYR A 545 -16.52 -2.42 -10.89
C TYR A 545 -17.38 -1.20 -10.55
N THR A 546 -18.31 -1.31 -9.61
CA THR A 546 -19.23 -0.22 -9.23
C THR A 546 -19.35 -0.12 -7.72
N TYR A 547 -19.37 1.12 -7.23
CA TYR A 547 -19.67 1.46 -5.85
C TYR A 547 -20.80 2.50 -5.84
N ALA A 548 -21.73 2.38 -4.90
CA ALA A 548 -22.74 3.43 -4.69
C ALA A 548 -22.09 4.69 -4.10
N ASP A 549 -22.72 5.86 -4.28
CA ASP A 549 -22.27 7.08 -3.60
C ASP A 549 -22.30 6.87 -2.07
N GLY A 550 -21.26 7.34 -1.38
CA GLY A 550 -21.05 7.16 0.06
C GLY A 550 -20.49 5.78 0.46
N GLN A 551 -20.49 4.81 -0.46
CA GLN A 551 -19.91 3.50 -0.21
C GLN A 551 -18.38 3.63 -0.13
N HIS A 552 -17.81 3.21 1.00
CA HIS A 552 -16.37 3.22 1.30
C HIS A 552 -15.92 1.85 1.84
N TRP A 553 -16.67 0.82 1.46
CA TRP A 553 -16.43 -0.58 1.79
C TRP A 553 -16.76 -1.44 0.57
N ASP A 554 -16.26 -2.66 0.56
CA ASP A 554 -16.66 -3.67 -0.41
C ASP A 554 -17.15 -4.94 0.27
N ASP A 555 -18.26 -5.49 -0.23
CA ASP A 555 -18.84 -6.75 0.23
C ASP A 555 -18.55 -7.83 -0.81
N THR A 556 -17.94 -8.94 -0.37
CA THR A 556 -17.70 -10.12 -1.20
C THR A 556 -18.34 -11.34 -0.54
N LEU A 557 -19.18 -12.06 -1.30
CA LEU A 557 -19.83 -13.29 -0.88
C LEU A 557 -19.02 -14.51 -1.32
N PHE A 558 -18.77 -15.44 -0.40
CA PHE A 558 -18.12 -16.72 -0.65
C PHE A 558 -19.07 -17.87 -0.33
N THR A 559 -19.22 -18.79 -1.28
CA THR A 559 -19.97 -20.02 -1.07
C THR A 559 -19.28 -20.90 -0.04
N LEU A 560 -20.06 -21.42 0.90
CA LEU A 560 -19.56 -22.32 1.94
C LEU A 560 -19.31 -23.71 1.33
N PRO A 561 -18.11 -24.28 1.46
CA PRO A 561 -17.86 -25.65 1.03
C PRO A 561 -18.54 -26.65 2.00
N PRO A 562 -18.99 -27.82 1.51
CA PRO A 562 -19.57 -28.84 2.36
C PRO A 562 -18.65 -29.23 3.53
N GLY A 563 -19.22 -29.37 4.73
CA GLY A 563 -18.48 -29.73 5.94
C GLY A 563 -17.70 -28.59 6.61
N ALA A 564 -17.73 -27.37 6.06
CA ALA A 564 -17.12 -26.22 6.72
C ALA A 564 -17.98 -25.70 7.88
N VAL A 565 -17.39 -25.61 9.07
CA VAL A 565 -18.03 -25.06 10.28
C VAL A 565 -17.42 -23.74 10.73
N THR A 566 -16.23 -23.40 10.22
CA THR A 566 -15.54 -22.13 10.52
C THR A 566 -14.92 -21.56 9.26
N ALA A 567 -14.94 -20.24 9.11
CA ALA A 567 -14.14 -19.52 8.13
C ALA A 567 -13.11 -18.62 8.85
N GLU A 568 -11.85 -18.76 8.49
CA GLU A 568 -10.79 -17.80 8.82
C GLU A 568 -10.51 -16.92 7.61
N VAL A 569 -10.57 -15.61 7.80
CA VAL A 569 -10.44 -14.63 6.73
C VAL A 569 -9.25 -13.72 7.01
N LYS A 570 -8.46 -13.44 5.98
CA LYS A 570 -7.39 -12.43 6.00
C LYS A 570 -7.53 -11.50 4.82
N VAL A 571 -7.29 -10.21 5.05
CA VAL A 571 -7.03 -9.23 4.01
C VAL A 571 -5.52 -9.11 3.86
N LEU A 572 -5.00 -9.39 2.68
CA LEU A 572 -3.56 -9.43 2.41
C LEU A 572 -3.19 -8.33 1.41
N HIS A 573 -2.04 -7.69 1.60
CA HIS A 573 -1.46 -6.74 0.66
C HIS A 573 -0.04 -7.14 0.27
N GLN A 574 0.26 -7.10 -1.02
CA GLN A 574 1.60 -7.31 -1.56
C GLN A 574 2.10 -6.07 -2.29
N THR A 575 3.29 -5.61 -1.92
CA THR A 575 3.93 -4.40 -2.49
C THR A 575 4.50 -4.65 -3.88
N THR A 576 5.08 -5.83 -4.12
CA THR A 576 5.75 -6.16 -5.39
C THR A 576 5.43 -7.60 -5.81
N GLY A 577 4.49 -7.76 -6.72
CA GLY A 577 4.15 -9.02 -7.35
C GLY A 577 5.30 -9.61 -8.17
N ARG A 578 5.30 -10.93 -8.33
CA ARG A 578 6.31 -11.65 -9.13
C ARG A 578 6.35 -11.20 -10.58
N ASP A 579 5.19 -11.00 -11.20
CA ASP A 579 5.06 -10.56 -12.59
C ASP A 579 5.78 -9.23 -12.82
N TYR A 580 5.66 -8.30 -11.87
CA TYR A 580 6.37 -7.03 -11.93
C TYR A 580 7.88 -7.18 -11.67
N ALA A 581 8.28 -7.98 -10.68
CA ALA A 581 9.70 -8.22 -10.40
C ALA A 581 10.42 -8.89 -11.60
N GLU A 582 9.78 -9.86 -12.26
CA GLU A 582 10.31 -10.50 -13.47
C GLU A 582 10.33 -9.54 -14.66
N PHE A 583 9.29 -8.70 -14.84
CA PHE A 583 9.29 -7.65 -15.85
C PHE A 583 10.48 -6.70 -15.69
N LEU A 584 10.73 -6.19 -14.48
CA LEU A 584 11.87 -5.32 -14.19
C LEU A 584 13.19 -6.01 -14.53
N ARG A 585 13.36 -7.27 -14.10
CA ARG A 585 14.55 -8.09 -14.41
C ARG A 585 14.83 -8.15 -15.91
N ASP A 586 13.79 -8.38 -16.70
CA ASP A 586 13.90 -8.71 -18.11
C ASP A 586 14.00 -7.45 -19.00
N ASN A 587 13.49 -6.30 -18.55
CA ASN A 587 13.40 -5.07 -19.35
C ASN A 587 14.37 -3.96 -18.91
N ALA A 588 14.73 -3.89 -17.62
CA ALA A 588 15.75 -2.94 -17.13
C ALA A 588 17.16 -3.48 -17.40
N THR A 589 17.53 -3.45 -18.67
CA THR A 589 18.71 -4.12 -19.24
C THR A 589 19.98 -3.26 -19.29
N THR A 590 19.95 -2.00 -18.81
CA THR A 590 21.15 -1.15 -18.86
C THR A 590 22.15 -1.65 -17.84
N ILE A 591 23.33 -2.02 -18.32
CA ILE A 591 24.47 -2.27 -17.46
C ILE A 591 24.99 -0.92 -16.99
N GLN A 592 25.02 -0.80 -15.69
CA GLN A 592 25.41 0.36 -14.96
C GLN A 592 26.97 0.31 -14.89
N ASP A 593 27.68 1.28 -15.49
CA ASP A 593 29.15 1.27 -15.64
C ASP A 593 29.73 2.63 -15.21
N ALA A 594 30.60 2.61 -14.20
CA ALA A 594 31.27 3.80 -13.68
C ALA A 594 32.11 4.58 -14.73
N ASN A 595 32.44 3.96 -15.87
CA ASN A 595 33.15 4.60 -16.97
C ASN A 595 32.23 5.09 -18.11
N ASN A 596 30.92 4.82 -18.02
CA ASN A 596 29.93 5.31 -18.96
C ASN A 596 29.29 6.59 -18.42
N ALA A 597 29.63 7.71 -19.06
CA ALA A 597 29.13 9.04 -18.71
C ALA A 597 27.60 9.21 -18.83
N ASN A 598 26.87 8.24 -19.42
CA ASN A 598 25.40 8.25 -19.54
C ASN A 598 24.74 7.12 -18.72
N SER A 599 25.35 6.66 -17.63
CA SER A 599 24.78 5.61 -16.78
C SER A 599 24.54 6.09 -15.35
N MET A 600 23.46 5.58 -14.72
CA MET A 600 23.10 5.94 -13.36
C MET A 600 24.26 5.69 -12.37
N PRO A 601 24.37 6.48 -11.28
CA PRO A 601 25.41 6.29 -10.27
C PRO A 601 25.41 4.86 -9.75
N GLN A 602 26.59 4.26 -9.71
CA GLN A 602 26.76 2.90 -9.19
C GLN A 602 26.55 2.88 -7.67
N PRO A 603 25.81 1.93 -7.10
CA PRO A 603 26.15 1.47 -5.76
C PRO A 603 27.61 0.99 -5.81
N GLY A 604 28.41 1.21 -4.76
CA GLY A 604 29.80 0.74 -4.72
C GLY A 604 29.93 -0.76 -5.08
N PRO A 605 31.16 -1.28 -5.33
CA PRO A 605 31.35 -2.69 -5.70
C PRO A 605 30.51 -3.60 -4.80
N LEU A 606 29.66 -4.45 -5.38
CA LEU A 606 28.59 -5.20 -4.71
C LEU A 606 29.04 -5.68 -3.33
N SER A 607 28.68 -4.94 -2.28
CA SER A 607 29.05 -5.25 -0.90
C SER A 607 28.10 -6.29 -0.29
N TRP A 608 27.08 -6.70 -1.05
CA TRP A 608 26.04 -7.61 -0.61
C TRP A 608 26.16 -8.99 -1.28
N THR A 609 25.81 -10.02 -0.54
CA THR A 609 25.78 -11.39 -1.05
C THR A 609 24.56 -11.62 -1.92
N ALA A 610 24.77 -11.88 -3.21
CA ALA A 610 23.72 -12.19 -4.16
C ALA A 610 23.10 -13.59 -3.92
N PRO A 611 21.77 -13.76 -4.07
CA PRO A 611 21.14 -15.07 -4.01
C PRO A 611 21.66 -16.05 -5.07
N PRO A 612 21.59 -17.37 -4.83
CA PRO A 612 21.89 -18.38 -5.84
C PRO A 612 21.11 -18.17 -7.14
N GLY A 613 21.78 -18.35 -8.28
CA GLY A 613 21.18 -18.14 -9.60
C GLY A 613 21.24 -16.69 -10.11
N THR A 614 21.75 -15.75 -9.31
CA THR A 614 22.07 -14.40 -9.80
C THR A 614 23.23 -14.47 -10.80
N PRO A 615 23.18 -13.79 -11.95
CA PRO A 615 24.28 -13.71 -12.89
C PRO A 615 25.58 -13.16 -12.26
N SER A 616 26.72 -13.43 -12.87
CA SER A 616 27.97 -12.75 -12.49
C SER A 616 27.91 -11.27 -12.86
N ALA A 617 28.46 -10.42 -12.01
CA ALA A 617 28.61 -8.98 -12.29
C ALA A 617 29.35 -8.71 -13.62
N PRO A 618 29.10 -7.57 -14.29
CA PRO A 618 28.23 -6.47 -13.85
C PRO A 618 26.74 -6.81 -14.02
N LEU A 619 25.92 -6.34 -13.08
CA LEU A 619 24.47 -6.56 -13.06
C LEU A 619 23.73 -5.34 -13.61
N THR A 620 22.59 -5.55 -14.25
CA THR A 620 21.65 -4.47 -14.56
C THR A 620 20.81 -4.11 -13.33
N MET A 621 20.16 -2.95 -13.33
CA MET A 621 19.27 -2.59 -12.21
C MET A 621 18.08 -3.54 -12.07
N GLY A 622 17.54 -4.06 -13.18
CA GLY A 622 16.52 -5.10 -13.14
C GLY A 622 17.00 -6.37 -12.42
N GLN A 623 18.23 -6.79 -12.69
CA GLN A 623 18.82 -7.96 -12.03
C GLN A 623 19.08 -7.70 -10.54
N ILE A 624 19.54 -6.51 -10.17
CA ILE A 624 19.72 -6.11 -8.76
C ILE A 624 18.36 -6.09 -8.04
N ALA A 625 17.34 -5.46 -8.62
CA ALA A 625 16.00 -5.38 -8.06
C ALA A 625 15.40 -6.78 -7.84
N TYR A 626 15.51 -7.67 -8.83
CA TYR A 626 15.02 -9.04 -8.72
C TYR A 626 15.78 -9.86 -7.68
N ALA A 627 17.11 -9.75 -7.65
CA ALA A 627 17.93 -10.43 -6.66
C ALA A 627 17.60 -9.97 -5.22
N GLN A 628 17.40 -8.68 -5.01
CA GLN A 628 16.96 -8.14 -3.72
C GLN A 628 15.53 -8.60 -3.36
N TRP A 629 14.62 -8.62 -4.32
CA TRP A 629 13.28 -9.17 -4.13
C TRP A 629 13.33 -10.63 -3.67
N VAL A 630 14.17 -11.48 -4.30
CA VAL A 630 14.38 -12.87 -3.86
C VAL A 630 14.99 -12.93 -2.45
N LYS A 631 16.05 -12.15 -2.19
CA LYS A 631 16.78 -12.13 -0.90
C LYS A 631 15.87 -11.80 0.27
N TRP A 632 14.98 -10.83 0.09
CA TRP A 632 14.10 -10.32 1.16
C TRP A 632 12.70 -10.95 1.14
N GLY A 633 12.59 -12.19 0.67
CA GLY A 633 11.37 -13.00 0.85
C GLY A 633 10.28 -12.72 -0.18
N LYS A 634 10.65 -12.27 -1.39
CA LYS A 634 9.77 -12.13 -2.56
C LYS A 634 8.56 -11.24 -2.32
N SER A 635 8.75 -10.15 -1.54
CA SER A 635 7.67 -9.26 -1.11
C SER A 635 6.49 -10.06 -0.53
N ALA A 636 6.76 -10.88 0.49
CA ALA A 636 5.71 -11.66 1.13
C ALA A 636 4.54 -10.74 1.57
N PRO A 637 3.28 -11.21 1.47
CA PRO A 637 2.12 -10.37 1.71
C PRO A 637 2.01 -9.99 3.19
N VAL A 638 1.64 -8.75 3.45
CA VAL A 638 1.34 -8.24 4.79
C VAL A 638 -0.13 -8.45 5.09
N VAL A 639 -0.43 -8.93 6.31
CA VAL A 639 -1.81 -9.02 6.80
C VAL A 639 -2.28 -7.62 7.18
N MET A 640 -3.32 -7.14 6.52
CA MET A 640 -3.99 -5.89 6.85
C MET A 640 -5.05 -6.11 7.92
N ASP A 641 -5.87 -7.14 7.77
CA ASP A 641 -6.85 -7.48 8.78
C ASP A 641 -7.13 -8.98 8.77
N SER A 642 -7.68 -9.50 9.86
CA SER A 642 -8.04 -10.90 9.99
C SER A 642 -9.18 -11.11 10.97
N GLY A 643 -10.04 -12.07 10.66
CA GLY A 643 -11.14 -12.46 11.51
C GLY A 643 -11.52 -13.92 11.32
N SER A 644 -12.35 -14.43 12.20
CA SER A 644 -12.92 -15.77 12.09
C SER A 644 -14.41 -15.73 12.37
N LEU A 645 -15.17 -16.52 11.63
CA LEU A 645 -16.61 -16.64 11.81
C LEU A 645 -17.00 -18.12 11.93
N SER A 646 -17.79 -18.44 12.94
CA SER A 646 -18.47 -19.74 13.00
C SER A 646 -19.59 -19.75 11.96
N LEU A 647 -19.56 -20.76 11.08
CA LEU A 647 -20.50 -20.94 9.97
C LEU A 647 -21.71 -21.78 10.36
N VAL A 648 -21.66 -22.42 11.53
CA VAL A 648 -22.81 -23.08 12.16
C VAL A 648 -23.61 -22.03 12.94
N ALA A 649 -24.93 -22.13 12.91
CA ALA A 649 -25.78 -21.18 13.64
C ALA A 649 -25.44 -21.23 15.14
N ALA A 650 -25.14 -20.07 15.73
CA ALA A 650 -24.97 -19.91 17.16
C ALA A 650 -26.32 -20.18 17.86
N GLY A 651 -26.61 -21.46 18.14
CA GLY A 651 -27.90 -21.87 18.69
C GLY A 651 -28.17 -23.37 18.70
N CYS A 652 -27.46 -24.17 17.91
CA CYS A 652 -27.54 -25.63 18.02
C CYS A 652 -26.36 -26.16 18.83
N ASN A 653 -26.42 -25.98 20.15
CA ASN A 653 -25.96 -27.09 20.97
C ASN A 653 -27.26 -27.88 21.20
N PRO A 654 -27.42 -29.09 20.65
CA PRO A 654 -28.40 -30.00 21.23
C PRO A 654 -28.06 -30.02 22.72
N ALA A 655 -28.99 -29.58 23.57
CA ALA A 655 -28.81 -29.81 24.99
C ALA A 655 -28.58 -31.32 25.12
N ASP A 656 -27.42 -31.68 25.67
CA ASP A 656 -27.10 -33.06 26.02
C ASP A 656 -28.29 -33.59 26.81
N ILE A 657 -28.89 -34.69 26.34
CA ILE A 657 -30.04 -35.33 26.99
C ILE A 657 -29.68 -35.54 28.46
N ALA A 658 -30.44 -34.91 29.36
CA ALA A 658 -30.27 -35.12 30.79
C ALA A 658 -30.62 -36.58 31.13
N CYS A 659 -29.84 -37.21 32.00
CA CYS A 659 -30.22 -38.49 32.58
C CYS A 659 -31.51 -38.35 33.41
N ASP A 660 -32.22 -39.48 33.54
CA ASP A 660 -33.51 -39.81 34.20
C ASP A 660 -33.83 -39.21 35.60
N ASP A 661 -33.00 -38.32 36.18
CA ASP A 661 -33.23 -37.79 37.54
C ASP A 661 -33.62 -36.32 37.60
N GLY A 662 -33.75 -35.64 36.44
CA GLY A 662 -34.07 -34.22 36.39
C GLY A 662 -32.96 -33.32 36.98
N VAL A 663 -31.74 -33.83 37.13
CA VAL A 663 -30.58 -33.07 37.58
C VAL A 663 -29.76 -32.65 36.35
N PRO A 664 -29.48 -31.34 36.16
CA PRO A 664 -28.57 -30.90 35.12
C PRO A 664 -27.19 -31.53 35.30
N LEU A 665 -26.59 -32.06 34.22
CA LEU A 665 -25.21 -32.55 34.26
C LEU A 665 -24.26 -31.44 34.75
N ALA A 666 -23.25 -31.83 35.53
CA ALA A 666 -22.23 -30.91 35.99
C ALA A 666 -21.49 -30.29 34.79
N GLN A 667 -21.25 -28.97 34.85
CA GLN A 667 -20.59 -28.20 33.80
C GLN A 667 -19.33 -28.90 33.27
N ALA A 668 -19.32 -29.22 31.97
CA ALA A 668 -18.10 -29.57 31.28
C ALA A 668 -17.17 -28.32 31.23
N PRO A 669 -15.85 -28.46 31.50
CA PRO A 669 -14.93 -27.35 31.45
C PRO A 669 -14.92 -26.69 30.06
N GLY A 670 -15.46 -25.48 29.96
CA GLY A 670 -15.52 -24.69 28.72
C GLY A 670 -16.91 -24.26 28.27
N CYS A 671 -18.00 -24.78 28.86
CA CYS A 671 -19.36 -24.34 28.55
C CYS A 671 -19.81 -23.25 29.52
N THR A 672 -19.99 -22.01 29.04
CA THR A 672 -20.57 -20.91 29.83
C THR A 672 -22.01 -20.64 29.38
N ASN A 673 -22.96 -20.78 30.32
CA ASN A 673 -24.40 -20.52 30.24
C ASN A 673 -25.27 -21.40 29.30
N SER A 674 -25.82 -22.48 29.86
CA SER A 674 -27.06 -23.11 29.36
C SER A 674 -28.12 -23.19 30.48
N THR A 675 -28.45 -22.04 31.10
CA THR A 675 -29.54 -21.95 32.08
C THR A 675 -30.94 -21.76 31.45
N PHE A 676 -31.03 -21.82 30.11
CA PHE A 676 -32.27 -21.61 29.33
C PHE A 676 -32.51 -22.71 28.28
N GLY A 677 -32.04 -23.94 28.53
CA GLY A 677 -32.42 -25.09 27.70
C GLY A 677 -33.83 -25.59 28.07
N PRO A 678 -34.69 -25.97 27.10
CA PRO A 678 -35.95 -26.64 27.40
C PRO A 678 -35.67 -27.94 28.15
N ASN A 679 -36.40 -28.18 29.24
CA ASN A 679 -36.34 -29.44 30.00
C ASN A 679 -37.46 -30.39 29.54
N GLU A 680 -37.38 -31.66 29.95
CA GLU A 680 -38.39 -32.69 29.63
C GLU A 680 -39.84 -32.25 29.97
N GLY A 681 -40.03 -31.47 31.03
CA GLY A 681 -41.32 -30.89 31.39
C GLY A 681 -41.87 -29.92 30.35
N ASP A 682 -41.01 -29.16 29.67
CA ASP A 682 -41.38 -28.26 28.57
C ASP A 682 -41.79 -29.05 27.31
N TYR A 683 -41.14 -30.21 27.05
CA TYR A 683 -41.48 -31.11 25.96
C TYR A 683 -42.83 -31.80 26.18
N ASN A 684 -43.06 -32.33 27.39
CA ASN A 684 -44.34 -32.93 27.78
C ASN A 684 -45.49 -31.91 27.71
N ALA A 685 -45.25 -30.65 28.03
CA ALA A 685 -46.24 -29.57 27.92
C ALA A 685 -46.58 -29.23 26.45
N PHE A 686 -45.59 -29.23 25.55
CA PHE A 686 -45.79 -28.96 24.13
C PHE A 686 -46.70 -30.02 23.46
N PHE A 687 -46.44 -31.31 23.71
CA PHE A 687 -47.25 -32.39 23.12
C PHE A 687 -48.62 -32.60 23.81
N ALA A 688 -48.78 -32.14 25.06
CA ALA A 688 -50.08 -32.10 25.72
C ALA A 688 -50.99 -30.97 25.19
N ALA A 689 -50.42 -29.87 24.69
CA ALA A 689 -51.17 -28.69 24.27
C ALA A 689 -51.91 -28.86 22.92
N ASP A 690 -51.35 -29.63 21.99
CA ASP A 690 -51.90 -29.78 20.63
C ASP A 690 -52.81 -31.01 20.43
N GLY A 691 -53.16 -31.72 21.53
CA GLY A 691 -54.15 -32.81 21.50
C GLY A 691 -53.76 -34.02 20.63
N PHE A 692 -52.49 -34.13 20.23
CA PHE A 692 -52.06 -35.10 19.23
C PHE A 692 -51.99 -36.55 19.76
N PHE A 693 -51.92 -36.78 21.08
CA PHE A 693 -51.73 -38.15 21.60
C PHE A 693 -52.39 -38.54 22.93
N PHE A 694 -53.25 -37.70 23.54
CA PHE A 694 -53.93 -38.09 24.79
C PHE A 694 -55.45 -38.09 24.66
N GLN A 695 -56.03 -39.29 24.64
CA GLN A 695 -57.41 -39.49 25.09
C GLN A 695 -57.39 -40.37 26.36
N ALA A 696 -57.04 -39.77 27.49
CA ALA A 696 -57.19 -40.43 28.78
C ALA A 696 -58.65 -40.31 29.25
N SER A 697 -59.46 -41.35 29.01
CA SER A 697 -60.65 -41.59 29.83
C SER A 697 -60.22 -42.34 31.09
N LEU A 698 -59.61 -41.64 32.05
CA LEU A 698 -59.33 -42.20 33.38
C LEU A 698 -60.04 -41.35 34.43
N GLY A 699 -60.85 -42.02 35.25
CA GLY A 699 -61.62 -41.43 36.34
C GLY A 699 -60.74 -40.86 37.48
N PRO A 700 -61.34 -40.28 38.53
CA PRO A 700 -60.70 -39.30 39.41
C PRO A 700 -59.64 -39.80 40.40
N ALA A 701 -58.94 -40.91 40.13
CA ALA A 701 -58.01 -41.50 41.08
C ALA A 701 -56.76 -42.09 40.41
N ALA A 702 -55.90 -41.24 39.89
CA ALA A 702 -54.48 -41.54 39.71
C ALA A 702 -53.70 -40.22 39.62
N VAL A 703 -53.09 -39.82 40.73
CA VAL A 703 -52.10 -38.74 40.78
C VAL A 703 -50.74 -39.41 40.63
N GLY A 704 -49.98 -39.03 39.59
CA GLY A 704 -48.52 -39.18 39.56
C GLY A 704 -47.95 -40.41 38.83
N GLY A 705 -48.23 -40.58 37.54
CA GLY A 705 -47.47 -41.49 36.69
C GLY A 705 -47.60 -41.15 35.21
N THR A 706 -46.59 -40.51 34.63
CA THR A 706 -46.38 -40.50 33.18
C THR A 706 -45.95 -41.91 32.76
N CYS A 707 -46.70 -42.53 31.84
CA CYS A 707 -46.31 -43.81 31.25
C CYS A 707 -45.23 -43.56 30.20
N ASP A 708 -44.07 -44.17 30.37
CA ASP A 708 -43.00 -44.24 29.37
C ASP A 708 -43.41 -45.17 28.21
N ILE A 709 -42.97 -44.86 26.98
CA ILE A 709 -43.39 -45.53 25.73
C ILE A 709 -42.23 -46.32 25.08
N ALA A 710 -40.97 -46.08 25.44
CA ALA A 710 -39.82 -46.84 24.89
C ALA A 710 -38.61 -46.89 25.84
N CYS A 711 -37.85 -47.99 25.80
CA CYS A 711 -36.55 -48.10 26.49
C CYS A 711 -35.45 -47.32 25.73
N ASP A 712 -34.37 -46.93 26.43
CA ASP A 712 -33.16 -46.26 25.90
C ASP A 712 -32.44 -47.00 24.75
N ASP A 713 -32.80 -48.25 24.46
CA ASP A 713 -32.25 -49.05 23.36
C ASP A 713 -33.16 -49.11 22.12
N GLY A 714 -34.25 -48.33 22.11
CA GLY A 714 -35.23 -48.28 21.03
C GLY A 714 -36.21 -49.45 21.01
N THR A 715 -36.24 -50.30 22.04
CA THR A 715 -37.27 -51.35 22.16
C THR A 715 -38.56 -50.83 22.80
N PRO A 716 -39.75 -51.24 22.32
CA PRO A 716 -41.02 -50.86 22.94
C PRO A 716 -41.13 -51.46 24.35
N LEU A 717 -41.54 -50.65 25.33
CA LEU A 717 -41.88 -51.15 26.66
C LEU A 717 -43.08 -52.10 26.58
N ALA A 718 -43.03 -53.18 27.37
CA ALA A 718 -44.17 -54.11 27.49
C ALA A 718 -45.35 -53.39 28.13
N GLU A 719 -46.56 -53.55 27.57
CA GLU A 719 -47.77 -52.85 28.02
C GLU A 719 -48.01 -53.04 29.52
N ALA A 720 -47.93 -51.95 30.28
CA ALA A 720 -48.38 -51.91 31.66
C ALA A 720 -49.92 -51.89 31.69
N PRO A 721 -50.58 -52.56 32.65
CA PRO A 721 -52.05 -52.62 32.72
C PRO A 721 -52.65 -51.21 32.85
N GLY A 722 -53.26 -50.72 31.76
CA GLY A 722 -53.93 -49.41 31.71
C GLY A 722 -53.30 -48.36 30.77
N CYS A 723 -52.18 -48.65 30.12
CA CYS A 723 -51.56 -47.77 29.11
C CYS A 723 -51.54 -48.48 27.74
N VAL A 724 -52.01 -47.80 26.69
CA VAL A 724 -51.98 -48.32 25.30
C VAL A 724 -50.74 -47.74 24.61
N ASN A 725 -49.80 -48.60 24.20
CA ASN A 725 -48.63 -48.18 23.43
C ASN A 725 -49.07 -47.72 22.03
N ASN A 726 -48.80 -46.48 21.65
CA ASN A 726 -49.22 -45.90 20.37
C ASN A 726 -48.23 -46.19 19.23
N GLY A 727 -47.13 -46.92 19.48
CA GLY A 727 -46.16 -47.36 18.50
C GLY A 727 -45.08 -46.35 18.13
N VAL A 728 -44.98 -45.22 18.84
CA VAL A 728 -43.96 -44.19 18.60
C VAL A 728 -42.68 -44.57 19.33
N ASN A 729 -41.57 -44.72 18.60
CA ASN A 729 -40.25 -45.04 19.16
C ASN A 729 -39.30 -43.83 19.09
N GLU A 730 -38.12 -43.93 19.73
CA GLU A 730 -37.08 -42.89 19.71
C GLU A 730 -36.66 -42.49 18.28
N GLY A 731 -36.68 -43.44 17.34
CA GLY A 731 -36.44 -43.19 15.92
C GLY A 731 -37.48 -42.25 15.29
N ASP A 732 -38.73 -42.28 15.75
CA ASP A 732 -39.79 -41.37 15.28
C ASP A 732 -39.63 -39.95 15.88
N TYR A 733 -39.16 -39.84 17.13
CA TYR A 733 -38.78 -38.56 17.73
C TYR A 733 -37.57 -37.94 17.02
N ASN A 734 -36.53 -38.73 16.80
CA ASN A 734 -35.34 -38.32 16.06
C ASN A 734 -35.70 -37.93 14.61
N ALA A 735 -36.63 -38.63 13.96
CA ALA A 735 -37.13 -38.27 12.63
C ALA A 735 -37.97 -36.99 12.62
N PHE A 736 -38.79 -36.76 13.64
CA PHE A 736 -39.59 -35.53 13.79
C PHE A 736 -38.69 -34.30 13.99
N PHE A 737 -37.68 -34.40 14.87
CA PHE A 737 -36.76 -33.29 15.14
C PHE A 737 -35.72 -33.08 14.05
N ASN A 738 -35.25 -34.15 13.38
CA ASN A 738 -34.45 -34.00 12.15
C ASN A 738 -35.23 -33.23 11.07
N ASN A 739 -36.55 -33.42 10.95
CA ASN A 739 -37.34 -32.68 9.98
C ASN A 739 -37.68 -31.24 10.42
N LEU A 740 -37.74 -30.96 11.73
CA LEU A 740 -38.02 -29.60 12.23
C LEU A 740 -36.77 -28.71 12.31
N PHE A 741 -35.56 -29.29 12.47
CA PHE A 741 -34.32 -28.58 12.76
C PHE A 741 -33.18 -28.74 11.74
N LEU A 742 -33.42 -29.30 10.54
CA LEU A 742 -32.42 -29.25 9.47
C LEU A 742 -32.40 -27.85 8.80
N PRO A 743 -31.25 -27.15 8.77
CA PRO A 743 -29.89 -27.69 8.77
C PRO A 743 -29.05 -27.22 9.97
N CYS A 744 -28.97 -28.03 11.02
CA CYS A 744 -27.80 -28.08 11.89
C CYS A 744 -27.05 -29.39 11.56
N PRO A 745 -25.75 -29.32 11.17
CA PRO A 745 -24.99 -30.49 10.74
C PRO A 745 -24.72 -31.48 11.88
#